data_AF-A0AAW6FBH0-F1
#
_entry.id   AF-A0AAW6FBH0-F1
#
_cell.length_a   1.000
_cell.length_b   1.000
_cell.length_c   1.000
_cell.angle_alpha   90.00
_cell.angle_beta   90.00
_cell.angle_gamma   90.00
#
_symmetry.space_group_name_H-M   'P 1'
#
loop_
_entity.id
_entity.type
_entity.pdbx_description
1 polymer ?
#
loop_
_entity_poly.entity_id
_entity_poly.type
_entity_poly.pdbx_seq_one_letter_code
_entity_poly.pdbx_strand_id
1 'polypeptide(L)'
;MKKKSKDQRWRWICAGSLLLASLSGNLEASGLSHPDVNPMEVSQTVRKLRGTILDTNGTPVIGASISVKGTTTGTISDMNGVFTLDVKNGDILEISFIGYLSHTVKVGTQTDLQVVLKEDTQALDEVVVVGYGVQKKSVMTAAISRVTSDDLEKLTPTRVEDVLRGKVSGVSIMQNSGQPGAESRVRIRGTGTINDSNPLYIVDGMPLEGGVDYLNPQDIQSIEVLKDAASAAIYGSRAANGVILVTTKSGKKGKAVVNYDFSIGWQNPWRKMSVLNATEYETIMNEAYVNAGMDPIYDDPSKAGVGTNWQNEIYNENAPIMNHQASISGGGDKGSYFLSFGYLDQEGIVGGKDKSDYKRYSLRFNNTYNVFENKANKFFRSFKVGTNLGYTRIISKGISENDNFSGPLASAVMTPPNESVYLENPSAEDLAYYEKNYPGYVKDDEGRIYNVIENQEIVNPVAMMQTLNNNKDWDKFVGSVWGELEVFENLTFKTSLSTDMAFWGERNWFPVSYLIIKISVMNKYIYLLAVVFGLSGCNDFLELSPTNKVIETDYYKTQEDLTEALVAAYDPLKWNAYNAYSSYELVSNIMSDDAETGGSTVSDQPQLQRVNDFTNWVTPTNLPEGLWGRSYEGVNRANIVIEKCPLLPEGTMSEELRDRYVAEAHFLRVFYYFQLWRFFGYIPYYETNLGLDDITTVPQLQPDEVYAKLIEDLDNNVIGKLPKIVPANEKGRATNGAAIAMKARIVLYQNDDTKMKEIASQLKELITDPAYQYDLIPDYKVLFDDEYEWCKESVFEVNYTEIGNSNDWAGKANQGNSDIIMLGARGLKDPNNVYVEGWGFAPVTKALNDAFLPNDPRKWTTIIDHEEFRAEGGTVSSDVNQYTGYSVCKYHPRAGYSSTVGTEALNYKNNCRVIRFSDVLLMASEALLRSGGSVGEAQDYYARVVKRAMGDDYKVPVVSLDNIYKERRYEFAMEGIRYWDLVRTNQAKDFIKGWDDTKKYLPIPQSEIDKSDGHLVQNPHF
;
A
#
# COMPACT_ATOMS: atom_id res chain seq x y z
N MET A 1 28.96 -43.81 -2.43
CA MET A 1 29.16 -45.04 -3.24
C MET A 1 27.97 -45.24 -4.17
N LYS A 2 28.26 -45.48 -5.46
CA LYS A 2 27.51 -46.17 -6.54
C LYS A 2 25.99 -46.42 -6.31
N LYS A 3 25.08 -46.06 -7.21
CA LYS A 3 24.99 -46.58 -8.59
C LYS A 3 24.07 -45.71 -9.47
N LYS A 4 24.46 -45.55 -10.73
CA LYS A 4 23.69 -44.95 -11.84
C LYS A 4 22.40 -45.74 -12.14
N SER A 5 21.36 -45.04 -12.57
CA SER A 5 20.49 -45.52 -13.65
C SER A 5 20.03 -44.34 -14.53
N LYS A 6 20.62 -44.26 -15.72
CA LYS A 6 19.97 -43.70 -16.91
C LYS A 6 18.83 -44.66 -17.28
N ASP A 7 17.62 -44.13 -17.41
CA ASP A 7 16.62 -44.51 -18.42
C ASP A 7 15.24 -44.06 -17.93
N GLN A 8 14.78 -42.93 -18.47
CA GLN A 8 13.38 -42.66 -18.78
C GLN A 8 13.30 -41.27 -19.47
N ARG A 9 13.75 -41.24 -20.72
CA ARG A 9 13.22 -40.32 -21.72
C ARG A 9 12.41 -41.18 -22.69
N TRP A 10 11.30 -40.64 -23.19
CA TRP A 10 10.32 -41.25 -24.10
C TRP A 10 9.18 -42.04 -23.45
N ARG A 11 8.05 -41.34 -23.24
CA ARG A 11 6.72 -41.67 -23.78
C ARG A 11 5.68 -40.83 -23.03
N TRP A 12 5.04 -39.88 -23.72
CA TRP A 12 3.59 -39.85 -23.94
C TRP A 12 3.30 -38.91 -25.13
N ILE A 13 2.90 -39.54 -26.24
CA ILE A 13 2.18 -38.97 -27.37
C ILE A 13 0.72 -39.37 -27.13
N CYS A 14 -0.21 -38.40 -27.20
CA CYS A 14 -1.56 -38.50 -27.80
C CYS A 14 -2.54 -37.49 -27.15
N ALA A 15 -2.67 -36.31 -27.77
CA ALA A 15 -3.93 -35.60 -27.99
C ALA A 15 -3.71 -34.53 -29.06
N GLY A 16 -3.38 -34.98 -30.27
CA GLY A 16 -3.14 -34.11 -31.43
C GLY A 16 -3.68 -34.80 -32.68
N SER A 17 -5.00 -34.74 -32.86
CA SER A 17 -5.68 -35.26 -34.04
C SER A 17 -6.76 -34.27 -34.48
N LEU A 18 -6.38 -33.29 -35.30
CA LEU A 18 -7.21 -32.70 -36.36
C LEU A 18 -6.39 -31.61 -37.07
N LEU A 19 -5.63 -32.00 -38.09
CA LEU A 19 -5.34 -31.20 -39.30
C LEU A 19 -4.37 -31.96 -40.21
N LEU A 20 -4.93 -32.75 -41.12
CA LEU A 20 -4.27 -33.19 -42.35
C LEU A 20 -5.37 -33.60 -43.35
N ALA A 21 -5.72 -32.68 -44.24
CA ALA A 21 -6.33 -32.99 -45.54
C ALA A 21 -6.19 -31.77 -46.48
N SER A 22 -5.77 -32.05 -47.71
CA SER A 22 -5.67 -31.17 -48.89
C SER A 22 -4.41 -30.31 -49.04
N LEU A 23 -3.28 -30.97 -49.28
CA LEU A 23 -2.32 -30.50 -50.29
C LEU A 23 -2.05 -31.67 -51.24
N SER A 24 -2.72 -31.66 -52.38
CA SER A 24 -2.46 -32.54 -53.51
C SER A 24 -2.39 -31.71 -54.78
N GLY A 25 -1.18 -31.64 -55.35
CA GLY A 25 -0.83 -31.50 -56.77
C GLY A 25 -1.46 -30.36 -57.60
N ASN A 26 -0.64 -29.44 -58.10
CA ASN A 26 0.08 -29.66 -59.36
C ASN A 26 1.05 -28.49 -59.66
N LEU A 27 2.28 -28.86 -59.99
CA LEU A 27 3.27 -28.02 -60.65
C LEU A 27 3.26 -28.43 -62.12
N GLU A 28 2.96 -27.51 -63.03
CA GLU A 28 3.42 -27.56 -64.41
C GLU A 28 3.99 -26.19 -64.81
N ALA A 29 5.02 -26.25 -65.65
CA ALA A 29 5.98 -25.21 -65.94
C ALA A 29 5.76 -24.59 -67.33
N SER A 30 6.64 -23.62 -67.65
CA SER A 30 6.92 -22.98 -68.95
C SER A 30 5.95 -21.85 -69.35
N GLY A 31 6.35 -20.70 -69.86
CA GLY A 31 7.66 -20.13 -70.23
C GLY A 31 7.42 -18.91 -71.14
N LEU A 32 8.38 -17.97 -71.16
CA LEU A 32 8.66 -16.96 -72.20
C LEU A 32 7.60 -15.92 -72.61
N SER A 33 7.94 -14.63 -72.45
CA SER A 33 7.65 -13.61 -73.47
C SER A 33 8.66 -12.44 -73.44
N HIS A 34 9.18 -12.12 -74.62
CA HIS A 34 9.73 -10.84 -75.11
C HIS A 34 8.89 -10.48 -76.37
N PRO A 35 8.94 -9.27 -76.98
CA PRO A 35 9.51 -7.98 -76.56
C PRO A 35 8.51 -6.81 -76.68
N ASP A 36 9.01 -5.60 -76.40
CA ASP A 36 8.37 -4.29 -76.49
C ASP A 36 7.59 -3.99 -77.79
N VAL A 37 6.46 -3.30 -77.63
CA VAL A 37 5.84 -2.49 -78.68
C VAL A 37 5.55 -1.10 -78.12
N ASN A 38 6.31 -0.12 -78.61
CA ASN A 38 6.14 1.31 -78.35
C ASN A 38 4.88 1.85 -79.05
N PRO A 39 3.95 2.52 -78.37
CA PRO A 39 3.00 3.42 -79.03
C PRO A 39 3.59 4.83 -79.09
N MET A 40 3.57 5.38 -80.30
CA MET A 40 4.02 6.71 -80.70
C MET A 40 3.60 7.84 -79.74
N GLU A 41 4.56 8.65 -79.30
CA GLU A 41 4.30 9.93 -78.64
C GLU A 41 3.66 10.92 -79.63
N VAL A 42 2.46 11.38 -79.28
CA VAL A 42 1.95 12.67 -79.76
C VAL A 42 2.63 13.75 -78.94
N SER A 43 3.51 14.53 -79.56
CA SER A 43 4.10 15.73 -78.96
C SER A 43 2.99 16.75 -78.67
N GLN A 44 2.49 16.75 -77.43
CA GLN A 44 1.75 17.89 -76.89
C GLN A 44 2.74 18.92 -76.39
N THR A 45 2.61 20.14 -76.90
CA THR A 45 3.46 21.28 -76.58
C THR A 45 3.37 21.56 -75.09
N VAL A 46 4.52 21.45 -74.40
CA VAL A 46 4.66 21.86 -73.00
C VAL A 46 4.43 23.36 -72.91
N ARG A 47 3.52 23.79 -72.03
CA ARG A 47 3.25 25.20 -71.78
C ARG A 47 3.37 25.53 -70.30
N LYS A 48 3.75 26.77 -69.99
CA LYS A 48 3.72 27.27 -68.61
C LYS A 48 2.29 27.55 -68.17
N LEU A 49 1.83 26.80 -67.17
CA LEU A 49 0.61 27.09 -66.43
C LEU A 49 0.97 27.91 -65.21
N ARG A 50 0.33 29.08 -65.06
CA ARG A 50 0.37 29.83 -63.81
C ARG A 50 -0.86 29.47 -62.98
N GLY A 51 -0.74 29.42 -61.66
CA GLY A 51 -1.88 29.16 -60.80
C GLY A 51 -1.73 29.77 -59.42
N THR A 52 -2.82 29.79 -58.66
CA THR A 52 -2.85 30.29 -57.27
C THR A 52 -3.55 29.27 -56.39
N ILE A 53 -2.92 28.91 -55.28
CA ILE A 53 -3.46 28.02 -54.25
C ILE A 53 -3.98 28.88 -53.09
N LEU A 54 -5.26 28.76 -52.77
CA LEU A 54 -5.92 29.46 -51.67
C LEU A 54 -6.52 28.45 -50.69
N ASP A 55 -6.73 28.86 -49.44
CA ASP A 55 -7.55 28.14 -48.47
C ASP A 55 -9.04 28.47 -48.63
N THR A 56 -9.90 27.84 -47.82
CA THR A 56 -11.35 28.09 -47.84
C THR A 56 -11.75 29.50 -47.39
N ASN A 57 -10.86 30.24 -46.73
CA ASN A 57 -11.05 31.62 -46.28
C ASN A 57 -10.52 32.64 -47.31
N GLY A 58 -9.96 32.18 -48.43
CA GLY A 58 -9.37 33.02 -49.48
C GLY A 58 -7.93 33.46 -49.19
N THR A 59 -7.28 32.91 -48.16
CA THR A 59 -5.88 33.19 -47.82
C THR A 59 -4.95 32.39 -48.73
N PRO A 60 -3.85 32.97 -49.23
CA PRO A 60 -2.86 32.22 -49.99
C PRO A 60 -2.18 31.11 -49.18
N VAL A 61 -2.11 29.90 -49.75
CA VAL A 61 -1.39 28.77 -49.16
C VAL A 61 0.05 28.81 -49.66
N ILE A 62 0.97 29.22 -48.79
CA ILE A 62 2.40 29.37 -49.07
C ILE A 62 3.10 28.02 -48.93
N GLY A 63 3.87 27.60 -49.94
CA GLY A 63 4.66 26.36 -49.90
C GLY A 63 3.88 25.06 -50.17
N ALA A 64 2.68 25.14 -50.76
CA ALA A 64 1.97 23.96 -51.26
C ALA A 64 2.81 23.28 -52.35
N SER A 65 2.91 21.95 -52.31
CA SER A 65 3.58 21.15 -53.33
C SER A 65 2.63 20.87 -54.48
N ILE A 66 3.03 21.18 -55.71
CA ILE A 66 2.26 20.93 -56.94
C ILE A 66 3.11 20.05 -57.86
N SER A 67 2.64 18.85 -58.17
CA SER A 67 3.36 17.92 -59.05
C SER A 67 2.46 17.34 -60.15
N VAL A 68 3.02 17.04 -61.31
CA VAL A 68 2.31 16.31 -62.37
C VAL A 68 2.38 14.82 -62.06
N LYS A 69 1.22 14.21 -61.81
CA LYS A 69 1.08 12.81 -61.37
C LYS A 69 1.78 11.85 -62.33
N GLY A 70 2.69 11.03 -61.80
CA GLY A 70 3.46 10.04 -62.56
C GLY A 70 4.76 10.58 -63.18
N THR A 71 5.15 11.82 -62.87
CA THR A 71 6.41 12.43 -63.34
C THR A 71 7.18 13.05 -62.17
N THR A 72 8.43 13.48 -62.43
CA THR A 72 9.24 14.27 -61.47
C THR A 72 9.03 15.79 -61.62
N THR A 73 8.10 16.21 -62.49
CA THR A 73 7.83 17.63 -62.77
C THR A 73 6.94 18.20 -61.68
N GLY A 74 7.46 19.15 -60.89
CA GLY A 74 6.72 19.81 -59.82
C GLY A 74 7.31 21.16 -59.42
N THR A 75 6.57 21.91 -58.63
CA THR A 75 6.93 23.23 -58.10
C THR A 75 6.27 23.46 -56.74
N ILE A 76 6.60 24.56 -56.08
CA ILE A 76 5.97 24.99 -54.83
C ILE A 76 5.31 26.36 -55.01
N SER A 77 4.24 26.65 -54.27
CA SER A 77 3.63 27.98 -54.26
C SER A 77 4.47 29.00 -53.48
N ASP A 78 4.50 30.24 -53.97
CA ASP A 78 5.21 31.36 -53.34
C ASP A 78 4.45 32.00 -52.17
N MET A 79 4.96 33.13 -51.65
CA MET A 79 4.36 33.87 -50.53
C MET A 79 2.96 34.43 -50.82
N ASN A 80 2.57 34.53 -52.09
CA ASN A 80 1.24 34.95 -52.52
C ASN A 80 0.41 33.74 -52.98
N GLY A 81 0.84 32.51 -52.68
CA GLY A 81 0.19 31.26 -53.07
C GLY A 81 0.29 30.97 -54.58
N VAL A 82 1.09 31.74 -55.33
CA VAL A 82 1.20 31.62 -56.79
C VAL A 82 2.25 30.58 -57.15
N PHE A 83 1.97 29.76 -58.16
CA PHE A 83 2.91 28.81 -58.73
C PHE A 83 2.97 28.92 -60.25
N THR A 84 4.06 28.43 -60.85
CA THR A 84 4.19 28.26 -62.30
C THR A 84 4.82 26.91 -62.59
N LEU A 85 4.20 26.12 -63.47
CA LEU A 85 4.62 24.75 -63.78
C LEU A 85 4.49 24.47 -65.28
N ASP A 86 5.46 23.76 -65.84
CA ASP A 86 5.43 23.28 -67.22
C ASP A 86 4.54 22.04 -67.32
N VAL A 87 3.44 22.13 -68.08
CA VAL A 87 2.39 21.11 -68.15
C VAL A 87 1.89 20.89 -69.58
N LYS A 88 1.30 19.73 -69.83
CA LYS A 88 0.58 19.37 -71.06
C LYS A 88 -0.93 19.34 -70.81
N ASN A 89 -1.72 19.57 -71.85
CA ASN A 89 -3.18 19.53 -71.71
C ASN A 89 -3.65 18.09 -71.44
N GLY A 90 -4.32 17.88 -70.32
CA GLY A 90 -4.75 16.56 -69.85
C GLY A 90 -3.92 16.00 -68.71
N ASP A 91 -2.78 16.62 -68.36
CA ASP A 91 -2.00 16.30 -67.17
C ASP A 91 -2.87 16.42 -65.91
N ILE A 92 -2.58 15.60 -64.91
CA ILE A 92 -3.25 15.66 -63.60
C ILE A 92 -2.24 16.23 -62.61
N LEU A 93 -2.56 17.41 -62.07
CA LEU A 93 -1.82 18.00 -60.98
C LEU A 93 -2.27 17.37 -59.67
N GLU A 94 -1.32 16.95 -58.85
CA GLU A 94 -1.50 16.57 -57.47
C GLU A 94 -0.93 17.69 -56.59
N ILE A 95 -1.81 18.29 -55.80
CA ILE A 95 -1.51 19.43 -54.94
C ILE A 95 -1.66 18.97 -53.49
N SER A 96 -0.61 19.12 -52.69
CA SER A 96 -0.61 18.73 -51.29
C SER A 96 0.07 19.78 -50.42
N PHE A 97 -0.45 19.96 -49.21
CA PHE A 97 0.15 20.80 -48.18
C PHE A 97 -0.20 20.23 -46.82
N ILE A 98 0.71 20.34 -45.85
CA ILE A 98 0.49 19.80 -44.50
C ILE A 98 -0.71 20.53 -43.87
N GLY A 99 -1.67 19.75 -43.37
CA GLY A 99 -2.92 20.27 -42.80
C GLY A 99 -4.08 20.42 -43.78
N TYR A 100 -3.91 20.04 -45.06
CA TYR A 100 -4.94 20.14 -46.10
C TYR A 100 -5.12 18.84 -46.87
N LEU A 101 -6.35 18.56 -47.34
CA LEU A 101 -6.64 17.39 -48.16
C LEU A 101 -5.94 17.53 -49.52
N SER A 102 -5.19 16.50 -49.92
CA SER A 102 -4.59 16.44 -51.26
C SER A 102 -5.67 16.58 -52.33
N HIS A 103 -5.48 17.53 -53.24
CA HIS A 103 -6.43 17.81 -54.30
C HIS A 103 -5.82 17.49 -55.66
N THR A 104 -6.58 16.82 -56.52
CA THR A 104 -6.14 16.53 -57.89
C THR A 104 -6.96 17.32 -58.89
N VAL A 105 -6.27 17.99 -59.82
CA VAL A 105 -6.90 18.84 -60.84
C VAL A 105 -6.36 18.49 -62.21
N LYS A 106 -7.25 18.22 -63.17
CA LYS A 106 -6.87 17.99 -64.56
C LYS A 106 -6.61 19.34 -65.25
N VAL A 107 -5.45 19.47 -65.89
CA VAL A 107 -5.07 20.65 -66.67
C VAL A 107 -5.92 20.72 -67.94
N GLY A 108 -6.76 21.74 -68.04
CA GLY A 108 -7.58 22.05 -69.22
C GLY A 108 -6.86 23.01 -70.17
N THR A 109 -7.59 23.89 -70.86
CA THR A 109 -7.02 24.90 -71.78
C THR A 109 -6.73 26.24 -71.11
N GLN A 110 -7.13 26.45 -69.85
CA GLN A 110 -6.92 27.68 -69.09
C GLN A 110 -5.43 28.04 -68.93
N THR A 111 -5.09 29.33 -68.95
CA THR A 111 -3.72 29.83 -68.73
C THR A 111 -3.42 30.16 -67.27
N ASP A 112 -4.46 30.45 -66.48
CA ASP A 112 -4.42 30.63 -65.04
C ASP A 112 -5.33 29.61 -64.36
N LEU A 113 -4.83 28.96 -63.29
CA LEU A 113 -5.57 27.97 -62.52
C LEU A 113 -5.66 28.39 -61.05
N GLN A 114 -6.87 28.63 -60.56
CA GLN A 114 -7.11 28.82 -59.12
C GLN A 114 -7.56 27.50 -58.49
N VAL A 115 -6.94 27.11 -57.39
CA VAL A 115 -7.30 25.90 -56.63
C VAL A 115 -7.50 26.28 -55.17
N VAL A 116 -8.64 25.88 -54.61
CA VAL A 116 -8.95 26.04 -53.18
C VAL A 116 -8.71 24.73 -52.47
N LEU A 117 -7.72 24.69 -51.58
CA LEU A 117 -7.46 23.55 -50.71
C LEU A 117 -8.40 23.60 -49.51
N LYS A 118 -8.99 22.45 -49.19
CA LYS A 118 -9.79 22.26 -47.98
C LYS A 118 -8.88 21.74 -46.89
N GLU A 119 -9.01 22.29 -45.69
CA GLU A 119 -8.32 21.76 -44.51
C GLU A 119 -8.64 20.27 -44.32
N ASP A 120 -7.62 19.49 -43.96
CA ASP A 120 -7.79 18.08 -43.59
C ASP A 120 -8.29 18.00 -42.16
N THR A 121 -9.60 18.23 -42.00
CA THR A 121 -10.28 18.12 -40.70
C THR A 121 -10.63 16.67 -40.35
N GLN A 122 -10.10 15.66 -41.05
CA GLN A 122 -10.30 14.27 -40.64
C GLN A 122 -9.40 13.94 -39.46
N ALA A 123 -9.89 14.21 -38.25
CA ALA A 123 -9.50 13.39 -37.12
C ALA A 123 -9.90 11.94 -37.46
N LEU A 124 -8.92 11.05 -37.65
CA LEU A 124 -9.17 9.62 -37.69
C LEU A 124 -9.99 9.28 -36.45
N ASP A 125 -11.17 8.70 -36.63
CA ASP A 125 -11.95 8.19 -35.51
C ASP A 125 -11.12 7.09 -34.84
N GLU A 126 -10.39 7.46 -33.78
CA GLU A 126 -9.64 6.50 -32.98
C GLU A 126 -10.64 5.50 -32.42
N VAL A 127 -10.52 4.23 -32.82
CA VAL A 127 -11.36 3.17 -32.31
C VAL A 127 -10.62 2.43 -31.21
N VAL A 128 -11.27 2.28 -30.06
CA VAL A 128 -10.78 1.62 -28.86
C VAL A 128 -11.47 0.26 -28.76
N VAL A 129 -10.69 -0.79 -28.49
CA VAL A 129 -11.25 -2.11 -28.20
C VAL A 129 -11.60 -2.14 -26.71
N VAL A 130 -12.85 -2.43 -26.37
CA VAL A 130 -13.28 -2.62 -24.98
C VAL A 130 -14.08 -3.91 -24.92
N GLY A 131 -13.61 -4.86 -24.11
CA GLY A 131 -14.22 -6.18 -23.95
C GLY A 131 -14.37 -6.90 -25.30
N TYR A 132 -15.58 -6.85 -25.84
CA TYR A 132 -16.04 -7.57 -27.03
C TYR A 132 -16.38 -6.66 -28.23
N GLY A 133 -16.07 -5.35 -28.19
CA GLY A 133 -16.43 -4.40 -29.25
C GLY A 133 -15.39 -3.33 -29.53
N VAL A 134 -15.53 -2.64 -30.67
CA VAL A 134 -14.64 -1.57 -31.15
C VAL A 134 -15.46 -0.28 -31.15
N GLN A 135 -15.20 0.65 -30.22
CA GLN A 135 -15.96 1.89 -30.02
C GLN A 135 -15.14 3.11 -30.41
N LYS A 136 -15.74 4.11 -31.06
CA LYS A 136 -15.02 5.36 -31.38
C LYS A 136 -14.76 6.14 -30.10
N LYS A 137 -13.56 6.69 -29.95
CA LYS A 137 -13.17 7.51 -28.79
C LYS A 137 -14.10 8.70 -28.56
N SER A 138 -14.64 9.28 -29.63
CA SER A 138 -15.57 10.42 -29.59
C SER A 138 -16.92 10.10 -28.94
N VAL A 139 -17.33 8.83 -28.83
CA VAL A 139 -18.57 8.41 -28.15
C VAL A 139 -18.33 7.81 -26.76
N MET A 140 -17.09 7.79 -26.28
CA MET A 140 -16.75 7.30 -24.94
C MET A 140 -16.53 8.45 -23.97
N THR A 141 -17.31 8.47 -22.88
CA THR A 141 -17.23 9.46 -21.79
C THR A 141 -16.14 9.13 -20.75
N ALA A 142 -15.32 8.09 -20.95
CA ALA A 142 -14.34 7.60 -19.97
C ALA A 142 -12.88 7.99 -20.29
N ALA A 143 -12.06 8.18 -19.26
CA ALA A 143 -10.64 8.52 -19.38
C ALA A 143 -9.78 7.30 -19.77
N ILE A 144 -9.64 7.09 -21.07
CA ILE A 144 -8.76 6.04 -21.64
C ILE A 144 -7.50 6.69 -22.18
N SER A 145 -6.35 6.14 -21.79
CA SER A 145 -5.06 6.52 -22.38
C SER A 145 -4.56 5.41 -23.29
N ARG A 146 -4.07 5.79 -24.47
CA ARG A 146 -3.63 4.86 -25.50
C ARG A 146 -2.17 5.08 -25.84
N VAL A 147 -1.44 3.99 -25.98
CA VAL A 147 -0.09 3.94 -26.55
C VAL A 147 -0.15 3.14 -27.84
N THR A 148 0.39 3.70 -28.91
CA THR A 148 0.34 3.10 -30.26
C THR A 148 1.63 2.37 -30.63
N SER A 149 1.62 1.58 -31.71
CA SER A 149 2.82 0.96 -32.27
C SER A 149 3.93 1.97 -32.55
N ASP A 150 3.58 3.16 -33.03
CA ASP A 150 4.56 4.18 -33.41
C ASP A 150 5.25 4.80 -32.18
N ASP A 151 4.58 4.81 -31.03
CA ASP A 151 5.18 5.18 -29.75
C ASP A 151 6.10 4.08 -29.20
N LEU A 152 5.69 2.81 -29.38
CA LEU A 152 6.46 1.63 -28.98
C LEU A 152 7.79 1.52 -29.76
N GLU A 153 7.75 1.80 -31.06
CA GLU A 153 8.92 1.71 -31.94
C GLU A 153 9.97 2.79 -31.64
N LYS A 154 9.57 3.95 -31.10
CA LYS A 154 10.50 5.04 -30.73
C LYS A 154 11.28 4.79 -29.43
N LEU A 155 10.75 3.99 -28.51
CA LEU A 155 11.30 3.82 -27.16
C LEU A 155 12.19 2.59 -27.02
N THR A 156 12.20 1.69 -28.02
CA THR A 156 12.88 0.37 -27.97
C THR A 156 12.81 -0.31 -26.60
N PRO A 157 11.60 -0.45 -26.01
CA PRO A 157 11.44 -0.97 -24.67
C PRO A 157 11.74 -2.47 -24.63
N THR A 158 12.41 -2.94 -23.58
CA THR A 158 12.65 -4.36 -23.35
C THR A 158 11.44 -5.03 -22.69
N ARG A 159 10.65 -4.27 -21.95
CA ARG A 159 9.44 -4.71 -21.23
C ARG A 159 8.22 -3.90 -21.61
N VAL A 160 7.03 -4.52 -21.49
CA VAL A 160 5.76 -3.89 -21.86
C VAL A 160 5.34 -2.81 -20.87
N GLU A 161 5.62 -3.01 -19.58
CA GLU A 161 5.21 -2.05 -18.54
C GLU A 161 5.95 -0.71 -18.70
N ASP A 162 7.22 -0.74 -19.09
CA ASP A 162 8.07 0.45 -19.22
C ASP A 162 7.60 1.42 -20.32
N VAL A 163 6.83 0.93 -21.30
CA VAL A 163 6.27 1.75 -22.38
C VAL A 163 5.27 2.77 -21.85
N LEU A 164 4.56 2.42 -20.79
CA LEU A 164 3.55 3.29 -20.20
C LEU A 164 4.20 4.47 -19.45
N ARG A 165 5.51 4.39 -19.14
CA ARG A 165 6.25 5.37 -18.35
C ARG A 165 6.30 6.72 -19.07
N GLY A 166 5.69 7.74 -18.46
CA GLY A 166 5.61 9.09 -19.04
C GLY A 166 4.67 9.22 -20.25
N LYS A 167 4.00 8.14 -20.68
CA LYS A 167 3.03 8.16 -21.78
C LYS A 167 1.58 8.15 -21.30
N VAL A 168 1.34 7.63 -20.10
CA VAL A 168 0.01 7.59 -19.50
C VAL A 168 -0.02 8.40 -18.21
N SER A 169 -0.75 9.52 -18.24
CA SER A 169 -1.01 10.32 -17.02
C SER A 169 -1.86 9.54 -16.02
N GLY A 170 -1.52 9.65 -14.73
CA GLY A 170 -2.19 8.97 -13.62
C GLY A 170 -1.76 7.51 -13.42
N VAL A 171 -0.78 7.01 -14.19
CA VAL A 171 -0.21 5.67 -13.97
C VAL A 171 1.19 5.81 -13.37
N SER A 172 1.38 5.29 -12.17
CA SER A 172 2.68 5.18 -11.53
C SER A 172 3.32 3.84 -11.88
N ILE A 173 4.58 3.89 -12.31
CA ILE A 173 5.36 2.72 -12.68
C ILE A 173 6.63 2.77 -11.85
N MET A 174 6.71 1.86 -10.88
CA MET A 174 7.83 1.76 -9.97
C MET A 174 8.68 0.57 -10.36
N GLN A 175 9.90 0.88 -10.80
CA GLN A 175 10.92 -0.14 -11.02
C GLN A 175 11.49 -0.52 -9.65
N ASN A 176 11.13 -1.71 -9.16
CA ASN A 176 11.55 -2.17 -7.85
C ASN A 176 13.00 -2.69 -7.83
N SER A 177 13.63 -2.82 -9.01
CA SER A 177 14.96 -3.41 -9.14
C SER A 177 15.68 -2.97 -10.42
N GLY A 178 17.00 -2.89 -10.34
CA GLY A 178 17.88 -2.65 -11.48
C GLY A 178 18.31 -3.92 -12.24
N GLN A 179 17.87 -5.12 -11.82
CA GLN A 179 18.27 -6.36 -12.46
C GLN A 179 17.66 -6.52 -13.86
N PRO A 180 18.41 -7.05 -14.86
CA PRO A 180 17.88 -7.38 -16.17
C PRO A 180 16.59 -8.21 -16.10
N GLY A 181 15.58 -7.76 -16.83
CA GLY A 181 14.28 -8.42 -16.91
C GLY A 181 13.42 -8.38 -15.64
N ALA A 182 13.80 -7.64 -14.58
CA ALA A 182 12.95 -7.46 -13.41
C ALA A 182 11.60 -6.80 -13.76
N GLU A 183 10.54 -7.19 -13.05
CA GLU A 183 9.19 -6.65 -13.29
C GLU A 183 9.05 -5.23 -12.72
N SER A 184 8.47 -4.33 -13.51
CA SER A 184 8.05 -2.99 -13.07
C SER A 184 6.65 -3.07 -12.47
N ARG A 185 6.47 -2.56 -11.24
CA ARG A 185 5.14 -2.49 -10.60
C ARG A 185 4.33 -1.36 -11.23
N VAL A 186 3.20 -1.70 -11.86
CA VAL A 186 2.28 -0.73 -12.46
C VAL A 186 1.12 -0.44 -11.52
N ARG A 187 0.78 0.85 -11.39
CA ARG A 187 -0.28 1.33 -10.52
C ARG A 187 -1.14 2.36 -11.24
N ILE A 188 -2.39 2.03 -11.51
CA ILE A 188 -3.34 2.92 -12.21
C ILE A 188 -4.18 3.70 -11.20
N ARG A 189 -4.63 3.02 -10.15
CA ARG A 189 -5.29 3.58 -8.96
C ARG A 189 -4.43 3.26 -7.75
N GLY A 190 -4.47 4.04 -6.67
CA GLY A 190 -3.61 3.85 -5.48
C GLY A 190 -3.72 2.46 -4.82
N THR A 191 -3.19 2.29 -3.61
CA THR A 191 -3.32 1.01 -2.87
C THR A 191 -4.75 0.81 -2.37
N GLY A 192 -5.62 0.24 -3.21
CA GLY A 192 -7.03 0.00 -2.89
C GLY A 192 -7.30 -1.35 -2.23
N THR A 193 -6.31 -2.24 -2.13
CA THR A 193 -6.47 -3.59 -1.60
C THR A 193 -5.24 -4.00 -0.78
N ILE A 194 -5.46 -4.74 0.31
CA ILE A 194 -4.43 -5.05 1.32
C ILE A 194 -3.44 -6.13 0.82
N ASN A 195 -3.76 -6.84 -0.27
CA ASN A 195 -2.97 -8.00 -0.74
C ASN A 195 -2.45 -7.94 -2.18
N ASP A 196 -3.21 -7.39 -3.13
CA ASP A 196 -2.78 -7.25 -4.53
C ASP A 196 -3.47 -6.07 -5.21
N SER A 197 -2.70 -5.02 -5.44
CA SER A 197 -3.14 -3.78 -6.07
C SER A 197 -2.52 -3.61 -7.48
N ASN A 198 -2.22 -4.72 -8.17
CA ASN A 198 -1.86 -4.72 -9.59
C ASN A 198 -3.12 -4.56 -10.47
N PRO A 199 -2.99 -3.94 -11.67
CA PRO A 199 -4.09 -3.84 -12.61
C PRO A 199 -4.39 -5.18 -13.30
N LEU A 200 -5.61 -5.33 -13.81
CA LEU A 200 -5.96 -6.48 -14.65
C LEU A 200 -5.35 -6.32 -16.04
N TYR A 201 -4.55 -7.29 -16.48
CA TYR A 201 -4.03 -7.34 -17.84
C TYR A 201 -4.96 -8.16 -18.75
N ILE A 202 -5.28 -7.60 -19.91
CA ILE A 202 -6.10 -8.25 -20.92
C ILE A 202 -5.38 -8.21 -22.25
N VAL A 203 -5.05 -9.36 -22.82
CA VAL A 203 -4.33 -9.45 -24.08
C VAL A 203 -5.21 -10.11 -25.12
N ASP A 204 -5.48 -9.42 -26.23
CA ASP A 204 -6.37 -9.90 -27.30
C ASP A 204 -7.75 -10.39 -26.80
N GLY A 205 -8.26 -9.74 -25.75
CA GLY A 205 -9.55 -10.09 -25.11
C GLY A 205 -9.47 -11.19 -24.04
N MET A 206 -8.29 -11.72 -23.73
CA MET A 206 -8.08 -12.70 -22.67
C MET A 206 -7.56 -12.04 -21.39
N PRO A 207 -8.25 -12.19 -20.24
CA PRO A 207 -7.66 -11.83 -18.95
C PRO A 207 -6.50 -12.77 -18.65
N LEU A 208 -5.37 -12.21 -18.20
CA LEU A 208 -4.18 -12.97 -17.84
C LEU A 208 -3.88 -12.83 -16.36
N GLU A 209 -3.41 -13.92 -15.78
CA GLU A 209 -2.92 -13.96 -14.41
C GLU A 209 -1.38 -14.02 -14.44
N GLY A 210 -0.72 -13.23 -13.58
CA GLY A 210 0.75 -13.20 -13.51
C GLY A 210 1.47 -12.30 -14.54
N GLY A 211 0.83 -11.24 -15.03
CA GLY A 211 1.50 -10.15 -15.77
C GLY A 211 1.70 -10.37 -17.28
N VAL A 212 2.48 -9.47 -17.90
CA VAL A 212 2.69 -9.35 -19.37
C VAL A 212 4.15 -9.52 -19.80
N ASP A 213 4.98 -10.09 -18.93
CA ASP A 213 6.40 -10.39 -19.15
C ASP A 213 6.68 -11.23 -20.42
N TYR A 214 5.74 -12.13 -20.75
CA TYR A 214 5.80 -12.99 -21.93
C TYR A 214 5.61 -12.24 -23.24
N LEU A 215 5.04 -11.03 -23.23
CA LEU A 215 4.80 -10.26 -24.43
C LEU A 215 6.06 -9.53 -24.87
N ASN A 216 6.38 -9.71 -26.16
CA ASN A 216 7.37 -8.89 -26.82
C ASN A 216 6.74 -7.54 -27.21
N PRO A 217 7.27 -6.40 -26.75
CA PRO A 217 6.73 -5.09 -27.08
C PRO A 217 6.58 -4.82 -28.58
N GLN A 218 7.43 -5.42 -29.42
CA GLN A 218 7.38 -5.26 -30.89
C GLN A 218 6.18 -5.95 -31.55
N ASP A 219 5.56 -6.91 -30.85
CA ASP A 219 4.35 -7.59 -31.30
C ASP A 219 3.07 -6.84 -30.88
N ILE A 220 3.19 -5.77 -30.10
CA ILE A 220 2.06 -4.98 -29.63
C ILE A 220 1.65 -3.96 -30.71
N GLN A 221 0.37 -3.93 -31.02
CA GLN A 221 -0.24 -2.93 -31.88
C GLN A 221 -0.66 -1.70 -31.09
N SER A 222 -1.29 -1.91 -29.93
CA SER A 222 -1.66 -0.84 -29.03
C SER A 222 -1.83 -1.32 -27.58
N ILE A 223 -1.65 -0.39 -26.66
CA ILE A 223 -1.96 -0.57 -25.24
C ILE A 223 -3.00 0.48 -24.86
N GLU A 224 -4.11 0.05 -24.29
CA GLU A 224 -5.16 0.92 -23.79
C GLU A 224 -5.28 0.75 -22.27
N VAL A 225 -5.20 1.86 -21.53
CA VAL A 225 -5.32 1.88 -20.07
C VAL A 225 -6.69 2.43 -19.70
N LEU A 226 -7.51 1.59 -19.08
CA LEU A 226 -8.82 1.95 -18.54
C LEU A 226 -8.67 2.40 -17.09
N LYS A 227 -8.84 3.71 -16.87
CA LYS A 227 -8.59 4.35 -15.57
C LYS A 227 -9.83 4.51 -14.72
N ASP A 228 -11.02 4.59 -15.32
CA ASP A 228 -12.27 4.92 -14.63
C ASP A 228 -13.17 3.70 -14.42
N ALA A 229 -13.96 3.70 -13.34
CA ALA A 229 -14.78 2.57 -12.92
C ALA A 229 -15.76 2.13 -14.02
N ALA A 230 -16.38 3.08 -14.73
CA ALA A 230 -17.30 2.81 -15.82
C ALA A 230 -16.66 2.03 -16.99
N SER A 231 -15.39 2.30 -17.30
CA SER A 231 -14.66 1.61 -18.36
C SER A 231 -14.17 0.22 -17.94
N ALA A 232 -13.80 0.08 -16.66
CA ALA A 232 -13.31 -1.16 -16.06
C ALA A 232 -14.43 -2.15 -15.68
N ALA A 233 -15.65 -1.65 -15.42
CA ALA A 233 -16.80 -2.41 -14.91
C ALA A 233 -17.18 -3.63 -15.78
N ILE A 234 -16.91 -3.57 -17.08
CA ILE A 234 -17.16 -4.68 -18.03
C ILE A 234 -16.38 -5.95 -17.63
N TYR A 235 -15.27 -5.79 -16.90
CA TYR A 235 -14.40 -6.87 -16.45
C TYR A 235 -14.61 -7.26 -14.98
N GLY A 236 -15.64 -6.70 -14.33
CA GLY A 236 -16.05 -7.02 -12.97
C GLY A 236 -15.03 -6.65 -11.90
N SER A 237 -15.13 -7.30 -10.73
CA SER A 237 -14.30 -7.00 -9.55
C SER A 237 -12.78 -7.15 -9.78
N ARG A 238 -12.36 -7.98 -10.74
CA ARG A 238 -10.94 -8.17 -11.11
C ARG A 238 -10.30 -6.88 -11.64
N ALA A 239 -11.11 -5.94 -12.13
CA ALA A 239 -10.66 -4.68 -12.70
C ALA A 239 -10.68 -3.50 -11.71
N ALA A 240 -10.87 -3.76 -10.41
CA ALA A 240 -10.95 -2.75 -9.35
C ALA A 240 -9.74 -1.78 -9.34
N ASN A 241 -8.54 -2.29 -9.65
CA ASN A 241 -7.29 -1.52 -9.69
C ASN A 241 -6.98 -0.91 -11.08
N GLY A 242 -7.94 -0.93 -12.00
CA GLY A 242 -7.78 -0.52 -13.40
C GLY A 242 -7.46 -1.70 -14.34
N VAL A 243 -7.55 -1.45 -15.64
CA VAL A 243 -7.31 -2.48 -16.68
C VAL A 243 -6.29 -1.98 -17.70
N ILE A 244 -5.36 -2.85 -18.07
CA ILE A 244 -4.43 -2.64 -19.18
C ILE A 244 -4.81 -3.63 -20.27
N LEU A 245 -5.36 -3.10 -21.36
CA LEU A 245 -5.65 -3.87 -22.56
C LEU A 245 -4.46 -3.78 -23.50
N VAL A 246 -4.05 -4.92 -24.02
CA VAL A 246 -3.01 -5.04 -25.02
C VAL A 246 -3.61 -5.70 -26.25
N THR A 247 -3.54 -5.00 -27.37
CA THR A 247 -3.91 -5.54 -28.68
C THR A 247 -2.63 -5.91 -29.42
N THR A 248 -2.51 -7.14 -29.89
CA THR A 248 -1.32 -7.60 -30.64
C THR A 248 -1.48 -7.45 -32.14
N LYS A 249 -0.35 -7.30 -32.84
CA LYS A 249 -0.31 -7.10 -34.30
C LYS A 249 -0.99 -8.28 -35.00
N SER A 250 -1.87 -7.97 -35.95
CA SER A 250 -2.61 -8.94 -36.75
C SER A 250 -2.23 -8.87 -38.23
N GLY A 251 -2.59 -9.91 -38.99
CA GLY A 251 -2.30 -9.95 -40.42
C GLY A 251 -3.07 -8.88 -41.19
N LYS A 252 -2.38 -8.13 -42.05
CA LYS A 252 -2.99 -7.14 -42.95
C LYS A 252 -3.25 -7.73 -44.33
N LYS A 253 -4.35 -7.33 -44.96
CA LYS A 253 -4.63 -7.68 -46.36
C LYS A 253 -3.61 -7.03 -47.28
N GLY A 254 -3.06 -7.79 -48.22
CA GLY A 254 -2.02 -7.33 -49.14
C GLY A 254 -0.92 -8.37 -49.33
N LYS A 255 0.13 -7.94 -50.04
CA LYS A 255 1.34 -8.76 -50.25
C LYS A 255 2.00 -9.06 -48.90
N ALA A 256 2.67 -10.21 -48.82
CA ALA A 256 3.47 -10.54 -47.65
C ALA A 256 4.55 -9.47 -47.43
N VAL A 257 4.58 -8.90 -46.24
CA VAL A 257 5.59 -7.96 -45.75
C VAL A 257 6.44 -8.69 -44.73
N VAL A 258 7.75 -8.70 -44.96
CA VAL A 258 8.75 -9.25 -44.05
C VAL A 258 9.49 -8.07 -43.43
N ASN A 259 9.49 -8.00 -42.10
CA ASN A 259 10.24 -7.00 -41.35
C ASN A 259 11.30 -7.72 -40.50
N TYR A 260 12.50 -7.15 -40.46
CA TYR A 260 13.56 -7.59 -39.57
C TYR A 260 14.20 -6.38 -38.92
N ASP A 261 14.15 -6.34 -37.59
CA ASP A 261 14.69 -5.27 -36.77
C ASP A 261 15.78 -5.85 -35.89
N PHE A 262 16.94 -5.18 -35.89
CA PHE A 262 18.08 -5.54 -35.07
C PHE A 262 18.57 -4.31 -34.33
N SER A 263 18.81 -4.47 -33.03
CA SER A 263 19.43 -3.43 -32.21
C SER A 263 20.46 -4.05 -31.27
N ILE A 264 21.52 -3.29 -31.03
CA ILE A 264 22.56 -3.60 -30.06
C ILE A 264 22.92 -2.32 -29.31
N GLY A 265 23.19 -2.44 -28.02
CA GLY A 265 23.59 -1.33 -27.16
C GLY A 265 24.54 -1.78 -26.06
N TRP A 266 25.11 -0.80 -25.37
CA TRP A 266 26.00 -1.00 -24.23
C TRP A 266 25.46 -0.22 -23.05
N GLN A 267 25.33 -0.89 -21.90
CA GLN A 267 24.77 -0.34 -20.68
C GLN A 267 25.90 -0.06 -19.68
N ASN A 268 25.84 1.11 -19.05
CA ASN A 268 26.82 1.57 -18.06
C ASN A 268 26.11 2.20 -16.86
N PRO A 269 26.70 2.16 -15.65
CA PRO A 269 26.17 2.89 -14.50
C PRO A 269 26.23 4.40 -14.79
N TRP A 270 25.09 5.08 -14.78
CA TRP A 270 24.99 6.51 -15.10
C TRP A 270 25.65 7.42 -14.04
N ARG A 271 25.69 6.96 -12.79
CA ARG A 271 26.33 7.64 -11.65
C ARG A 271 26.79 6.61 -10.63
N LYS A 272 28.02 6.75 -10.15
CA LYS A 272 28.59 6.00 -9.02
C LYS A 272 28.53 6.88 -7.77
N MET A 273 28.44 6.29 -6.58
CA MET A 273 28.50 7.08 -5.35
C MET A 273 29.93 7.53 -5.09
N SER A 274 30.12 8.78 -4.68
CA SER A 274 31.41 9.28 -4.22
C SER A 274 31.75 8.61 -2.89
N VAL A 275 32.71 7.70 -2.92
CA VAL A 275 33.28 7.02 -1.74
C VAL A 275 34.68 7.54 -1.47
N LEU A 276 35.14 7.36 -0.23
CA LEU A 276 36.50 7.73 0.17
C LEU A 276 37.52 6.82 -0.54
N ASN A 277 38.69 7.36 -0.86
CA ASN A 277 39.87 6.54 -1.16
C ASN A 277 40.56 6.04 0.13
N ALA A 278 41.55 5.16 0.02
CA ALA A 278 42.21 4.58 1.19
C ALA A 278 42.87 5.63 2.11
N THR A 279 43.60 6.60 1.55
CA THR A 279 44.20 7.68 2.35
C THR A 279 43.16 8.53 3.08
N GLU A 280 42.05 8.88 2.41
CA GLU A 280 40.94 9.63 3.01
C GLU A 280 40.25 8.82 4.12
N TYR A 281 40.04 7.52 3.89
CA TYR A 281 39.45 6.61 4.87
C TYR A 281 40.33 6.46 6.12
N GLU A 282 41.62 6.23 5.96
CA GLU A 282 42.54 6.12 7.10
C GLU A 282 42.67 7.45 7.86
N THR A 283 42.62 8.59 7.14
CA THR A 283 42.64 9.92 7.75
C THR A 283 41.40 10.15 8.62
N ILE A 284 40.19 9.91 8.08
CA ILE A 284 38.95 10.15 8.83
C ILE A 284 38.79 9.18 10.01
N MET A 285 39.27 7.94 9.86
CA MET A 285 39.28 6.97 10.96
C MET A 285 40.22 7.42 12.09
N ASN A 286 41.42 7.91 11.77
CA ASN A 286 42.31 8.49 12.77
C ASN A 286 41.70 9.71 13.46
N GLU A 287 41.07 10.62 12.70
CA GLU A 287 40.37 11.78 13.28
C GLU A 287 39.25 11.35 14.22
N ALA A 288 38.48 10.31 13.87
CA ALA A 288 37.45 9.77 14.74
C ALA A 288 38.01 9.20 16.06
N TYR A 289 39.12 8.46 16.01
CA TYR A 289 39.78 7.92 17.20
C TYR A 289 40.35 9.02 18.09
N VAL A 290 41.03 10.01 17.50
CA VAL A 290 41.56 11.16 18.24
C VAL A 290 40.44 11.97 18.90
N ASN A 291 39.32 12.19 18.19
CA ASN A 291 38.13 12.85 18.76
C ASN A 291 37.51 12.05 19.91
N ALA A 292 37.62 10.72 19.89
CA ALA A 292 37.20 9.84 20.97
C ALA A 292 38.22 9.73 22.12
N GLY A 293 39.36 10.46 22.05
CA GLY A 293 40.42 10.42 23.06
C GLY A 293 41.29 9.16 23.00
N MET A 294 41.28 8.46 21.86
CA MET A 294 42.07 7.26 21.60
C MET A 294 43.28 7.59 20.71
N ASP A 295 44.29 6.72 20.74
CA ASP A 295 45.42 6.82 19.82
C ASP A 295 44.96 6.53 18.37
N PRO A 296 45.54 7.21 17.36
CA PRO A 296 45.30 6.90 15.95
C PRO A 296 45.60 5.43 15.64
N ILE A 297 44.79 4.82 14.76
CA ILE A 297 44.95 3.41 14.37
C ILE A 297 45.90 3.20 13.20
N TYR A 298 46.10 4.22 12.36
CA TYR A 298 46.99 4.18 11.19
C TYR A 298 48.16 5.15 11.38
N ASP A 299 49.40 4.65 11.34
CA ASP A 299 50.61 5.45 11.59
C ASP A 299 50.84 6.54 10.53
N ASP A 300 50.51 6.26 9.26
CA ASP A 300 50.76 7.16 8.13
C ASP A 300 49.74 6.94 6.98
N PRO A 301 48.56 7.59 7.05
CA PRO A 301 47.51 7.48 6.02
C PRO A 301 47.96 7.79 4.59
N SER A 302 49.05 8.55 4.42
CA SER A 302 49.55 8.91 3.09
C SER A 302 50.13 7.72 2.31
N LYS A 303 50.49 6.63 3.00
CA LYS A 303 51.01 5.40 2.39
C LYS A 303 49.94 4.48 1.84
N ALA A 304 48.68 4.65 2.25
CA ALA A 304 47.56 3.81 1.81
C ALA A 304 47.21 4.02 0.32
N GLY A 305 47.53 5.20 -0.22
CA GLY A 305 47.27 5.53 -1.62
C GLY A 305 45.77 5.58 -1.95
N VAL A 306 45.41 5.19 -3.18
CA VAL A 306 44.01 5.25 -3.63
C VAL A 306 43.18 4.08 -3.10
N GLY A 307 43.79 2.90 -2.94
CA GLY A 307 43.09 1.69 -2.51
C GLY A 307 42.14 1.10 -3.56
N THR A 308 41.30 0.18 -3.10
CA THR A 308 40.29 -0.54 -3.90
C THR A 308 39.03 0.30 -4.04
N ASN A 309 38.59 0.54 -5.29
CA ASN A 309 37.27 1.07 -5.54
C ASN A 309 36.29 -0.10 -5.76
N TRP A 310 35.68 -0.56 -4.68
CA TRP A 310 34.80 -1.72 -4.68
C TRP A 310 33.60 -1.62 -5.62
N GLN A 311 33.11 -0.41 -5.93
CA GLN A 311 32.07 -0.22 -6.94
C GLN A 311 32.58 -0.62 -8.34
N ASN A 312 33.83 -0.31 -8.69
CA ASN A 312 34.41 -0.70 -9.97
C ASN A 312 34.61 -2.22 -10.08
N GLU A 313 34.86 -2.89 -8.97
CA GLU A 313 35.09 -4.35 -8.95
C GLU A 313 33.82 -5.17 -9.20
N ILE A 314 32.64 -4.58 -9.00
CA ILE A 314 31.35 -5.25 -9.22
C ILE A 314 30.61 -4.80 -10.48
N TYR A 315 30.95 -3.62 -11.02
CA TYR A 315 30.32 -3.12 -12.22
C TYR A 315 30.94 -3.75 -13.48
N ASN A 316 30.08 -4.32 -14.30
CA ASN A 316 30.37 -4.72 -15.66
C ASN A 316 30.19 -3.52 -16.59
N GLU A 317 31.27 -2.80 -16.87
CA GLU A 317 31.23 -1.67 -17.80
C GLU A 317 31.01 -2.15 -19.23
N ASN A 318 30.18 -1.42 -19.98
CA ASN A 318 29.74 -1.74 -21.33
C ASN A 318 29.00 -3.08 -21.43
N ALA A 319 28.12 -3.37 -20.47
CA ALA A 319 27.28 -4.56 -20.49
C ALA A 319 26.40 -4.58 -21.77
N PRO A 320 26.53 -5.57 -22.66
CA PRO A 320 25.83 -5.59 -23.93
C PRO A 320 24.34 -5.92 -23.75
N ILE A 321 23.52 -5.28 -24.58
CA ILE A 321 22.12 -5.62 -24.79
C ILE A 321 21.87 -5.78 -26.29
N MET A 322 21.21 -6.86 -26.70
CA MET A 322 20.87 -7.10 -28.10
C MET A 322 19.43 -7.57 -28.25
N ASN A 323 18.78 -7.13 -29.32
CA ASN A 323 17.43 -7.53 -29.65
C ASN A 323 17.31 -7.81 -31.14
N HIS A 324 16.79 -9.00 -31.47
CA HIS A 324 16.45 -9.44 -32.82
C HIS A 324 14.95 -9.63 -32.92
N GLN A 325 14.33 -9.04 -33.92
CA GLN A 325 12.91 -9.21 -34.21
C GLN A 325 12.73 -9.53 -35.67
N ALA A 326 12.04 -10.62 -35.99
CA ALA A 326 11.63 -10.95 -37.34
C ALA A 326 10.11 -11.12 -37.36
N SER A 327 9.43 -10.53 -38.33
CA SER A 327 8.00 -10.75 -38.52
C SER A 327 7.62 -10.86 -39.99
N ILE A 328 6.57 -11.63 -40.24
CA ILE A 328 5.96 -11.79 -41.55
C ILE A 328 4.47 -11.57 -41.39
N SER A 329 3.91 -10.66 -42.18
CA SER A 329 2.48 -10.36 -42.17
C SER A 329 1.93 -10.32 -43.60
N GLY A 330 0.71 -10.81 -43.81
CA GLY A 330 0.09 -10.79 -45.13
C GLY A 330 -1.31 -11.39 -45.11
N GLY A 331 -2.01 -11.31 -46.24
CA GLY A 331 -3.36 -11.85 -46.32
C GLY A 331 -4.10 -11.52 -47.61
N GLY A 332 -5.08 -12.34 -47.98
CA GLY A 332 -6.01 -12.10 -49.07
C GLY A 332 -7.43 -11.82 -48.56
N ASP A 333 -8.41 -11.89 -49.45
CA ASP A 333 -9.83 -11.70 -49.10
C ASP A 333 -10.37 -12.75 -48.13
N LYS A 334 -9.83 -13.98 -48.21
CA LYS A 334 -10.27 -15.12 -47.39
C LYS A 334 -9.57 -15.23 -46.04
N GLY A 335 -8.52 -14.47 -45.77
CA GLY A 335 -7.84 -14.53 -44.48
C GLY A 335 -6.51 -13.81 -44.45
N SER A 336 -6.00 -13.58 -43.25
CA SER A 336 -4.74 -12.90 -42.98
C SER A 336 -3.95 -13.61 -41.87
N TYR A 337 -2.64 -13.44 -41.88
CA TYR A 337 -1.72 -14.05 -40.93
C TYR A 337 -0.63 -13.07 -40.51
N PHE A 338 -0.15 -13.25 -39.28
CA PHE A 338 1.00 -12.59 -38.69
C PHE A 338 1.81 -13.64 -37.95
N LEU A 339 3.10 -13.73 -38.23
CA LEU A 339 4.06 -14.59 -37.55
C LEU A 339 5.23 -13.72 -37.12
N SER A 340 5.67 -13.83 -35.87
CA SER A 340 6.88 -13.15 -35.39
C SER A 340 7.73 -14.03 -34.49
N PHE A 341 9.03 -13.74 -34.51
CA PHE A 341 10.05 -14.31 -33.66
C PHE A 341 10.90 -13.18 -33.08
N GLY A 342 11.09 -13.19 -31.77
CA GLY A 342 11.93 -12.24 -31.04
C GLY A 342 12.98 -12.94 -30.20
N TYR A 343 14.18 -12.37 -30.14
CA TYR A 343 15.26 -12.77 -29.24
C TYR A 343 15.87 -11.54 -28.58
N LEU A 344 15.73 -11.43 -27.26
CA LEU A 344 16.35 -10.41 -26.42
C LEU A 344 17.42 -11.08 -25.53
N ASP A 345 18.60 -10.47 -25.45
CA ASP A 345 19.70 -10.86 -24.57
C ASP A 345 20.24 -9.61 -23.89
N GLN A 346 20.18 -9.57 -22.56
CA GLN A 346 20.51 -8.42 -21.74
C GLN A 346 21.43 -8.85 -20.58
N GLU A 347 22.69 -8.42 -20.65
CA GLU A 347 23.64 -8.63 -19.55
C GLU A 347 23.47 -7.57 -18.44
N GLY A 348 23.69 -7.99 -17.19
CA GLY A 348 23.62 -7.09 -16.03
C GLY A 348 24.82 -6.17 -15.93
N ILE A 349 24.55 -4.92 -15.53
CA ILE A 349 25.58 -3.92 -15.17
C ILE A 349 26.30 -4.34 -13.87
N VAL A 350 25.68 -5.19 -13.03
CA VAL A 350 26.30 -5.77 -11.83
C VAL A 350 26.31 -7.29 -12.01
N GLY A 351 27.45 -7.94 -11.75
CA GLY A 351 27.60 -9.39 -11.84
C GLY A 351 27.72 -9.99 -13.25
N GLY A 352 27.51 -9.19 -14.30
CA GLY A 352 27.70 -9.58 -15.71
C GLY A 352 26.94 -10.83 -16.14
N LYS A 353 27.27 -11.36 -17.33
CA LYS A 353 26.61 -12.54 -17.93
C LYS A 353 26.56 -13.78 -17.02
N ASP A 354 27.52 -13.92 -16.12
CA ASP A 354 27.64 -15.14 -15.32
C ASP A 354 26.70 -15.15 -14.13
N LYS A 355 26.42 -13.99 -13.52
CA LYS A 355 25.62 -13.85 -12.30
C LYS A 355 24.32 -13.08 -12.49
N SER A 356 24.24 -12.19 -13.47
CA SER A 356 23.07 -11.37 -13.78
C SER A 356 22.84 -11.28 -15.29
N ASP A 357 21.92 -12.08 -15.81
CA ASP A 357 21.71 -12.24 -17.25
C ASP A 357 20.22 -12.46 -17.53
N TYR A 358 19.69 -11.91 -18.62
CA TYR A 358 18.30 -12.09 -19.00
C TYR A 358 18.15 -12.35 -20.49
N LYS A 359 17.58 -13.50 -20.83
CA LYS A 359 17.29 -13.90 -22.21
C LYS A 359 15.82 -14.20 -22.39
N ARG A 360 15.23 -13.68 -23.46
CA ARG A 360 13.83 -13.95 -23.82
C ARG A 360 13.71 -14.32 -25.29
N TYR A 361 13.14 -15.48 -25.54
CA TYR A 361 12.72 -15.93 -26.86
C TYR A 361 11.21 -15.82 -26.94
N SER A 362 10.67 -15.15 -27.95
CA SER A 362 9.24 -14.97 -28.14
C SER A 362 8.82 -15.42 -29.53
N LEU A 363 7.74 -16.18 -29.63
CA LEU A 363 7.12 -16.60 -30.88
C LEU A 363 5.64 -16.21 -30.82
N ARG A 364 5.15 -15.52 -31.85
CA ARG A 364 3.72 -15.17 -31.96
C ARG A 364 3.16 -15.56 -33.32
N PHE A 365 1.96 -16.12 -33.31
CA PHE A 365 1.22 -16.45 -34.51
C PHE A 365 -0.24 -16.03 -34.35
N ASN A 366 -0.67 -15.07 -35.17
CA ASN A 366 -2.05 -14.61 -35.23
C ASN A 366 -2.62 -14.88 -36.63
N ASN A 367 -3.80 -15.46 -36.72
CA ASN A 367 -4.48 -15.73 -37.98
C ASN A 367 -5.98 -15.41 -37.89
N THR A 368 -6.54 -14.95 -39.00
CA THR A 368 -8.00 -14.82 -39.18
C THR A 368 -8.37 -15.38 -40.55
N TYR A 369 -9.44 -16.15 -40.59
CA TYR A 369 -9.96 -16.78 -41.80
C TYR A 369 -11.46 -16.52 -41.93
N ASN A 370 -11.85 -15.95 -43.06
CA ASN A 370 -13.24 -15.73 -43.44
C ASN A 370 -13.77 -17.02 -44.08
N VAL A 371 -14.53 -17.82 -43.32
CA VAL A 371 -15.08 -19.10 -43.79
C VAL A 371 -16.11 -18.85 -44.89
N PHE A 372 -17.02 -17.90 -44.66
CA PHE A 372 -17.91 -17.38 -45.69
C PHE A 372 -18.35 -15.95 -45.36
N GLU A 373 -18.72 -15.20 -46.39
CA GLU A 373 -19.37 -13.90 -46.27
C GLU A 373 -20.43 -13.78 -47.38
N ASN A 374 -21.69 -13.60 -46.98
CA ASN A 374 -22.81 -13.35 -47.85
C ASN A 374 -23.80 -12.40 -47.18
N LYS A 375 -23.57 -11.09 -47.38
CA LYS A 375 -24.42 -10.02 -46.86
C LYS A 375 -25.82 -9.95 -47.48
N ALA A 376 -26.14 -10.78 -48.47
CA ALA A 376 -27.52 -10.89 -48.98
C ALA A 376 -28.41 -11.78 -48.11
N ASN A 377 -27.82 -12.62 -47.26
CA ASN A 377 -28.59 -13.49 -46.36
C ASN A 377 -29.27 -12.68 -45.24
N LYS A 378 -30.51 -13.03 -44.90
CA LYS A 378 -31.20 -12.48 -43.72
C LYS A 378 -30.63 -13.01 -42.41
N PHE A 379 -30.17 -14.26 -42.42
CA PHE A 379 -29.55 -14.95 -41.29
C PHE A 379 -28.22 -15.55 -41.69
N PHE A 380 -27.25 -15.61 -40.77
CA PHE A 380 -25.90 -16.15 -41.00
C PHE A 380 -25.21 -15.48 -42.20
N ARG A 381 -24.86 -14.21 -41.99
CA ARG A 381 -24.32 -13.31 -43.01
C ARG A 381 -22.82 -13.49 -43.21
N SER A 382 -22.09 -13.82 -42.16
CA SER A 382 -20.66 -14.12 -42.24
C SER A 382 -20.23 -15.02 -41.09
N PHE A 383 -19.23 -15.86 -41.34
CA PHE A 383 -18.56 -16.63 -40.29
C PHE A 383 -17.05 -16.50 -40.44
N LYS A 384 -16.40 -16.09 -39.36
CA LYS A 384 -14.95 -15.94 -39.26
C LYS A 384 -14.44 -16.82 -38.14
N VAL A 385 -13.24 -17.33 -38.33
CA VAL A 385 -12.49 -18.01 -37.28
C VAL A 385 -11.11 -17.39 -37.17
N GLY A 386 -10.54 -17.40 -35.98
CA GLY A 386 -9.20 -16.89 -35.79
C GLY A 386 -8.48 -17.57 -34.64
N THR A 387 -7.17 -17.41 -34.65
CA THR A 387 -6.27 -17.90 -33.62
C THR A 387 -5.28 -16.81 -33.25
N ASN A 388 -4.98 -16.71 -31.97
CA ASN A 388 -3.93 -15.85 -31.43
C ASN A 388 -3.07 -16.72 -30.53
N LEU A 389 -1.84 -17.03 -30.93
CA LEU A 389 -0.95 -17.94 -30.20
C LEU A 389 0.35 -17.22 -29.86
N GLY A 390 0.80 -17.34 -28.62
CA GLY A 390 2.06 -16.82 -28.12
C GLY A 390 2.81 -17.86 -27.31
N TYR A 391 4.10 -18.01 -27.57
CA TYR A 391 5.01 -18.80 -26.74
C TYR A 391 6.22 -17.95 -26.39
N THR A 392 6.62 -17.96 -25.12
CA THR A 392 7.81 -17.25 -24.66
C THR A 392 8.62 -18.11 -23.72
N ARG A 393 9.93 -18.16 -23.96
CA ARG A 393 10.91 -18.78 -23.07
C ARG A 393 11.80 -17.70 -22.46
N ILE A 394 11.83 -17.62 -21.14
CA ILE A 394 12.72 -16.74 -20.38
C ILE A 394 13.77 -17.60 -19.68
N ILE A 395 15.02 -17.17 -19.75
CA ILE A 395 16.12 -17.71 -18.98
C ILE A 395 16.77 -16.52 -18.29
N SER A 396 16.78 -16.52 -16.96
CA SER A 396 17.32 -15.40 -16.20
C SER A 396 18.22 -15.86 -15.06
N LYS A 397 19.24 -15.07 -14.77
CA LYS A 397 20.08 -15.18 -13.59
C LYS A 397 19.99 -13.90 -12.77
N GLY A 398 20.02 -14.03 -11.46
CA GLY A 398 19.90 -12.89 -10.57
C GLY A 398 20.87 -12.86 -9.40
N ILE A 399 21.04 -11.66 -8.88
CA ILE A 399 21.76 -11.34 -7.64
C ILE A 399 20.76 -10.87 -6.58
N SER A 400 21.19 -10.74 -5.33
CA SER A 400 20.33 -10.19 -4.27
C SER A 400 20.02 -8.71 -4.54
N GLU A 401 18.75 -8.33 -4.39
CA GLU A 401 18.21 -7.00 -4.67
C GLU A 401 17.53 -6.43 -3.40
N ASN A 402 17.53 -5.10 -3.22
CA ASN A 402 16.86 -4.39 -2.12
C ASN A 402 17.23 -4.85 -0.70
N ASP A 403 18.49 -5.24 -0.51
CA ASP A 403 19.03 -5.62 0.79
C ASP A 403 19.87 -4.47 1.37
N ASN A 404 19.46 -3.97 2.53
CA ASN A 404 20.05 -2.79 3.17
C ASN A 404 21.41 -3.06 3.84
N PHE A 405 21.73 -4.32 4.14
CA PHE A 405 22.94 -4.67 4.90
C PHE A 405 23.71 -5.89 4.37
N SER A 406 23.14 -6.68 3.44
CA SER A 406 23.77 -7.93 2.95
C SER A 406 23.69 -8.16 1.43
N GLY A 407 23.73 -7.10 0.60
CA GLY A 407 23.78 -7.20 -0.87
C GLY A 407 25.12 -6.78 -1.50
N PRO A 408 25.51 -7.28 -2.69
CA PRO A 408 26.79 -6.91 -3.33
C PRO A 408 26.99 -5.41 -3.53
N LEU A 409 25.92 -4.66 -3.88
CA LEU A 409 25.97 -3.20 -4.01
C LEU A 409 26.15 -2.49 -2.67
N ALA A 410 25.46 -2.93 -1.62
CA ALA A 410 25.59 -2.36 -0.28
C ALA A 410 27.00 -2.61 0.28
N SER A 411 27.49 -3.85 0.15
CA SER A 411 28.86 -4.19 0.54
C SER A 411 29.89 -3.39 -0.24
N ALA A 412 29.76 -3.22 -1.55
CA ALA A 412 30.71 -2.43 -2.35
C ALA A 412 30.80 -0.94 -1.98
N VAL A 413 29.83 -0.43 -1.24
CA VAL A 413 29.81 0.95 -0.75
C VAL A 413 30.38 1.06 0.66
N MET A 414 30.19 0.03 1.49
CA MET A 414 30.57 0.02 2.90
C MET A 414 31.96 -0.60 3.13
N THR A 415 32.45 -1.42 2.22
CA THR A 415 33.76 -2.07 2.37
C THR A 415 34.88 -1.03 2.38
N PRO A 416 35.78 -1.07 3.39
CA PRO A 416 36.91 -0.15 3.47
C PRO A 416 37.75 -0.16 2.19
N PRO A 417 38.11 1.02 1.64
CA PRO A 417 38.91 1.11 0.42
C PRO A 417 40.36 0.68 0.63
N ASN A 418 40.84 0.55 1.86
CA ASN A 418 42.19 0.03 2.16
C ASN A 418 42.26 -1.51 2.19
N GLU A 419 41.14 -2.21 2.02
CA GLU A 419 41.10 -3.66 1.85
C GLU A 419 41.31 -4.05 0.37
N SER A 420 42.00 -5.17 0.13
CA SER A 420 42.20 -5.74 -1.21
C SER A 420 41.08 -6.71 -1.61
N VAL A 421 40.79 -6.83 -2.92
CA VAL A 421 39.83 -7.81 -3.45
C VAL A 421 40.26 -9.24 -3.18
N TYR A 422 41.55 -9.51 -3.42
CA TYR A 422 42.18 -10.81 -3.20
C TYR A 422 43.11 -10.75 -2.00
N LEU A 423 43.35 -11.91 -1.41
CA LEU A 423 44.45 -12.10 -0.49
C LEU A 423 45.76 -12.03 -1.29
N GLU A 424 46.46 -10.90 -1.20
CA GLU A 424 47.66 -10.60 -1.99
C GLU A 424 48.88 -11.36 -1.46
N ASN A 425 49.56 -12.13 -2.32
CA ASN A 425 50.80 -12.87 -2.04
C ASN A 425 50.82 -13.62 -0.68
N PRO A 426 49.83 -14.50 -0.40
CA PRO A 426 49.74 -15.13 0.90
C PRO A 426 50.95 -16.02 1.18
N SER A 427 51.55 -15.85 2.36
CA SER A 427 52.55 -16.76 2.87
C SER A 427 51.94 -18.13 3.21
N ALA A 428 52.78 -19.14 3.45
CA ALA A 428 52.32 -20.44 3.92
C ALA A 428 51.56 -20.35 5.26
N GLU A 429 51.88 -19.36 6.09
CA GLU A 429 51.21 -19.09 7.35
C GLU A 429 49.83 -18.46 7.13
N ASP A 430 49.69 -17.53 6.19
CA ASP A 430 48.41 -16.90 5.84
C ASP A 430 47.42 -17.93 5.28
N LEU A 431 47.89 -18.83 4.42
CA LEU A 431 47.08 -19.93 3.90
C LEU A 431 46.63 -20.89 5.00
N ALA A 432 47.52 -21.22 5.95
CA ALA A 432 47.18 -22.06 7.09
C ALA A 432 46.18 -21.37 8.03
N TYR A 433 46.29 -20.05 8.21
CA TYR A 433 45.34 -19.23 8.95
C TYR A 433 43.96 -19.22 8.27
N TYR A 434 43.91 -18.97 6.96
CA TYR A 434 42.66 -18.95 6.19
C TYR A 434 41.94 -20.30 6.22
N GLU A 435 42.66 -21.41 6.03
CA GLU A 435 42.07 -22.76 6.07
C GLU A 435 41.50 -23.09 7.46
N LYS A 436 42.15 -22.63 8.53
CA LYS A 436 41.73 -22.88 9.91
C LYS A 436 40.54 -22.00 10.33
N ASN A 437 40.59 -20.71 10.02
CA ASN A 437 39.63 -19.73 10.54
C ASN A 437 38.44 -19.49 9.59
N TYR A 438 38.64 -19.66 8.28
CA TYR A 438 37.67 -19.37 7.22
C TYR A 438 37.37 -20.61 6.35
N PRO A 439 36.93 -21.74 6.94
CA PRO A 439 36.73 -22.98 6.18
C PRO A 439 35.68 -22.79 5.08
N GLY A 440 36.10 -22.99 3.82
CA GLY A 440 35.28 -22.72 2.64
C GLY A 440 35.39 -21.28 2.11
N TYR A 441 36.50 -20.58 2.37
CA TYR A 441 36.80 -19.28 1.74
C TYR A 441 36.68 -19.38 0.21
N VAL A 442 36.21 -18.30 -0.39
CA VAL A 442 35.84 -18.27 -1.82
C VAL A 442 37.08 -18.09 -2.69
N LYS A 443 37.10 -18.78 -3.82
CA LYS A 443 38.13 -18.65 -4.87
C LYS A 443 37.48 -18.27 -6.18
N ASP A 444 38.23 -17.59 -7.04
CA ASP A 444 37.85 -17.45 -8.45
C ASP A 444 38.23 -18.70 -9.26
N ASP A 445 37.94 -18.67 -10.56
CA ASP A 445 38.17 -19.79 -11.47
C ASP A 445 39.68 -20.07 -11.69
N GLU A 446 40.53 -19.07 -11.47
CA GLU A 446 42.00 -19.19 -11.49
C GLU A 446 42.58 -19.69 -10.15
N GLY A 447 41.76 -19.83 -9.11
CA GLY A 447 42.14 -20.31 -7.80
C GLY A 447 42.72 -19.24 -6.86
N ARG A 448 42.65 -17.95 -7.23
CA ARG A 448 42.99 -16.83 -6.34
C ARG A 448 41.95 -16.73 -5.23
N ILE A 449 42.42 -16.40 -4.03
CA ILE A 449 41.60 -16.37 -2.82
C ILE A 449 41.03 -14.97 -2.65
N TYR A 450 39.71 -14.84 -2.54
CA TYR A 450 39.10 -13.58 -2.17
C TYR A 450 39.41 -13.26 -0.70
N ASN A 451 39.76 -12.01 -0.43
CA ASN A 451 40.03 -11.54 0.93
C ASN A 451 38.74 -11.62 1.78
N VAL A 452 38.86 -12.08 3.02
CA VAL A 452 37.77 -12.07 4.01
C VAL A 452 37.90 -10.81 4.84
N ILE A 453 36.87 -9.95 4.83
CA ILE A 453 36.87 -8.69 5.57
C ILE A 453 36.41 -8.96 7.01
N GLU A 454 37.23 -8.56 7.98
CA GLU A 454 36.98 -8.80 9.41
C GLU A 454 36.08 -7.69 9.99
N ASN A 455 34.79 -7.68 9.62
CA ASN A 455 33.77 -6.83 10.23
C ASN A 455 32.38 -7.50 10.16
N GLN A 456 31.53 -7.39 11.19
CA GLN A 456 30.39 -8.31 11.42
C GLN A 456 29.17 -8.18 10.48
N GLU A 457 29.16 -7.21 9.57
CA GLU A 457 28.05 -7.01 8.62
C GLU A 457 28.49 -6.74 7.16
N ILE A 458 29.79 -6.64 6.88
CA ILE A 458 30.33 -6.26 5.56
C ILE A 458 31.15 -7.42 5.01
N VAL A 459 30.83 -7.85 3.78
CA VAL A 459 31.53 -8.95 3.10
C VAL A 459 32.25 -8.45 1.86
N ASN A 460 33.16 -9.27 1.34
CA ASN A 460 33.78 -8.98 0.05
C ASN A 460 32.70 -9.11 -1.05
N PRO A 461 32.30 -8.00 -1.71
CA PRO A 461 31.16 -8.01 -2.61
C PRO A 461 31.42 -8.87 -3.85
N VAL A 462 32.68 -8.98 -4.30
CA VAL A 462 33.07 -9.84 -5.42
C VAL A 462 32.97 -11.31 -5.03
N ALA A 463 33.47 -11.68 -3.84
CA ALA A 463 33.34 -13.02 -3.30
C ALA A 463 31.87 -13.44 -3.12
N MET A 464 31.04 -12.53 -2.62
CA MET A 464 29.61 -12.75 -2.44
C MET A 464 28.91 -13.04 -3.78
N MET A 465 29.19 -12.27 -4.83
CA MET A 465 28.62 -12.53 -6.17
C MET A 465 28.97 -13.93 -6.69
N GLN A 466 30.12 -14.49 -6.31
CA GLN A 466 30.48 -15.84 -6.73
C GLN A 466 29.60 -16.92 -6.08
N THR A 467 29.08 -16.68 -4.87
CA THR A 467 28.23 -17.64 -4.16
C THR A 467 26.76 -17.53 -4.56
N LEU A 468 26.34 -16.42 -5.17
CA LEU A 468 24.99 -16.22 -5.69
C LEU A 468 24.81 -16.97 -7.01
N ASN A 469 23.98 -18.02 -7.00
CA ASN A 469 23.60 -18.77 -8.20
C ASN A 469 22.09 -18.99 -8.22
N ASN A 470 21.34 -17.92 -8.53
CA ASN A 470 19.90 -17.97 -8.75
C ASN A 470 19.63 -18.07 -10.26
N ASN A 471 19.27 -19.27 -10.72
CA ASN A 471 18.89 -19.51 -12.10
C ASN A 471 17.39 -19.78 -12.20
N LYS A 472 16.70 -19.04 -13.07
CA LYS A 472 15.28 -19.21 -13.34
C LYS A 472 15.07 -19.51 -14.82
N ASP A 473 14.19 -20.47 -15.09
CA ASP A 473 13.71 -20.80 -16.43
C ASP A 473 12.19 -20.81 -16.45
N TRP A 474 11.61 -20.22 -17.49
CA TRP A 474 10.16 -20.06 -17.62
C TRP A 474 9.76 -20.25 -19.08
N ASP A 475 8.76 -21.09 -19.32
CA ASP A 475 8.11 -21.33 -20.60
C ASP A 475 6.63 -20.98 -20.46
N LYS A 476 6.15 -19.93 -21.14
CA LYS A 476 4.75 -19.48 -21.12
C LYS A 476 4.10 -19.71 -22.49
N PHE A 477 2.93 -20.33 -22.49
CA PHE A 477 2.06 -20.51 -23.64
C PHE A 477 0.73 -19.80 -23.39
N VAL A 478 0.43 -18.80 -24.20
CA VAL A 478 -0.84 -18.06 -24.14
C VAL A 478 -1.50 -18.16 -25.51
N GLY A 479 -2.72 -18.67 -25.57
CA GLY A 479 -3.41 -18.79 -26.85
C GLY A 479 -4.92 -18.70 -26.77
N SER A 480 -5.55 -18.12 -27.77
CA SER A 480 -6.99 -18.23 -28.02
C SER A 480 -7.30 -18.78 -29.41
N VAL A 481 -8.42 -19.48 -29.48
CA VAL A 481 -9.12 -19.83 -30.71
C VAL A 481 -10.53 -19.28 -30.60
N TRP A 482 -10.99 -18.57 -31.61
CA TRP A 482 -12.31 -17.95 -31.59
C TRP A 482 -13.05 -18.09 -32.92
N GLY A 483 -14.38 -18.04 -32.83
CA GLY A 483 -15.30 -18.04 -33.96
C GLY A 483 -16.30 -16.90 -33.80
N GLU A 484 -16.54 -16.16 -34.87
CA GLU A 484 -17.43 -15.01 -34.92
C GLU A 484 -18.45 -15.19 -36.05
N LEU A 485 -19.74 -15.27 -35.69
CA LEU A 485 -20.86 -15.50 -36.57
C LEU A 485 -21.80 -14.29 -36.55
N GLU A 486 -21.94 -13.62 -37.69
CA GLU A 486 -22.94 -12.56 -37.87
C GLU A 486 -24.30 -13.23 -38.10
N VAL A 487 -25.13 -13.27 -37.07
CA VAL A 487 -26.42 -13.99 -37.07
C VAL A 487 -27.46 -13.22 -37.88
N PHE A 488 -27.54 -11.90 -37.70
CA PHE A 488 -28.32 -10.97 -38.51
C PHE A 488 -27.63 -9.60 -38.52
N GLU A 489 -28.12 -8.67 -39.34
CA GLU A 489 -27.56 -7.31 -39.38
C GLU A 489 -27.58 -6.69 -37.98
N ASN A 490 -26.40 -6.25 -37.51
CA ASN A 490 -26.16 -5.71 -36.17
C ASN A 490 -26.24 -6.72 -35.00
N LEU A 491 -26.29 -8.03 -35.23
CA LEU A 491 -26.04 -9.04 -34.19
C LEU A 491 -24.94 -10.02 -34.60
N THR A 492 -23.86 -9.98 -33.84
CA THR A 492 -22.72 -10.88 -33.98
C THR A 492 -22.59 -11.72 -32.73
N PHE A 493 -22.54 -13.04 -32.89
CA PHE A 493 -22.22 -14.00 -31.84
C PHE A 493 -20.75 -14.38 -31.95
N LYS A 494 -19.97 -14.17 -30.89
CA LYS A 494 -18.56 -14.57 -30.84
C LYS A 494 -18.34 -15.54 -29.68
N THR A 495 -17.63 -16.62 -29.96
CA THR A 495 -17.17 -17.60 -28.96
C THR A 495 -15.66 -17.67 -29.01
N SER A 496 -15.01 -17.79 -27.85
CA SER A 496 -13.55 -17.93 -27.75
C SER A 496 -13.19 -18.96 -26.68
N LEU A 497 -12.23 -19.82 -26.98
CA LEU A 497 -11.57 -20.70 -26.03
C LEU A 497 -10.13 -20.24 -25.88
N SER A 498 -9.70 -20.08 -24.63
CA SER A 498 -8.48 -19.38 -24.27
C SER A 498 -7.70 -20.19 -23.23
N THR A 499 -6.38 -20.22 -23.37
CA THR A 499 -5.45 -20.95 -22.50
C THR A 499 -4.31 -20.03 -22.11
N ASP A 500 -3.99 -19.99 -20.82
CA ASP A 500 -2.74 -19.46 -20.27
C ASP A 500 -2.07 -20.59 -19.48
N MET A 501 -0.86 -20.97 -19.88
CA MET A 501 -0.12 -22.08 -19.32
C MET A 501 1.35 -21.70 -19.15
N ALA A 502 1.88 -21.88 -17.94
CA ALA A 502 3.28 -21.62 -17.65
C ALA A 502 3.95 -22.84 -17.02
N PHE A 503 5.17 -23.14 -17.47
CA PHE A 503 6.07 -24.10 -16.87
C PHE A 503 7.30 -23.33 -16.42
N TRP A 504 7.66 -23.43 -15.15
CA TRP A 504 8.78 -22.68 -14.62
C TRP A 504 9.56 -23.48 -13.58
N GLY A 505 10.83 -23.12 -13.45
CA GLY A 505 11.76 -23.68 -12.50
C GLY A 505 12.67 -22.60 -11.94
N GLU A 506 13.00 -22.74 -10.67
CA GLU A 506 14.06 -21.97 -10.04
C GLU A 506 15.05 -22.94 -9.42
N ARG A 507 16.33 -22.69 -9.65
CA ARG A 507 17.42 -23.41 -9.00
C ARG A 507 18.31 -22.40 -8.31
N ASN A 508 18.19 -22.40 -6.98
CA ASN A 508 19.06 -21.67 -6.09
C ASN A 508 20.11 -22.61 -5.52
N TRP A 509 21.38 -22.27 -5.72
CA TRP A 509 22.50 -23.00 -5.12
C TRP A 509 23.39 -22.06 -4.34
N PHE A 510 23.50 -22.32 -3.04
CA PHE A 510 24.35 -21.60 -2.12
C PHE A 510 25.47 -22.53 -1.66
N PRO A 511 26.68 -22.46 -2.26
CA PRO A 511 27.80 -23.23 -1.76
C PRO A 511 28.10 -22.83 -0.32
N VAL A 512 28.41 -23.83 0.53
CA VAL A 512 28.94 -23.56 1.87
C VAL A 512 30.23 -22.78 1.67
N SER A 513 30.20 -21.52 2.07
CA SER A 513 31.27 -20.56 1.85
C SER A 513 31.42 -19.69 3.08
N TYR A 514 32.66 -19.30 3.37
CA TYR A 514 32.97 -18.40 4.47
C TYR A 514 33.13 -16.99 3.92
N LEU A 515 32.13 -16.14 4.17
CA LEU A 515 32.13 -14.73 3.78
C LEU A 515 32.33 -13.78 4.97
N ILE A 516 32.09 -14.25 6.21
CA ILE A 516 32.12 -13.45 7.45
C ILE A 516 32.20 -14.32 8.72
N ILE A 517 32.70 -13.76 9.84
CA ILE A 517 32.87 -14.48 11.11
C ILE A 517 31.53 -14.79 11.78
N LYS A 518 31.22 -16.08 12.00
CA LYS A 518 30.03 -16.52 12.75
C LYS A 518 30.41 -17.05 14.13
N ILE A 519 29.89 -16.43 15.20
CA ILE A 519 29.85 -17.08 16.53
C ILE A 519 28.90 -18.27 16.44
N SER A 520 29.45 -19.46 16.68
CA SER A 520 28.72 -20.73 16.69
C SER A 520 27.71 -20.77 17.85
N VAL A 521 26.42 -20.79 17.54
CA VAL A 521 25.43 -21.48 18.38
C VAL A 521 24.88 -22.64 17.57
N MET A 522 25.32 -23.84 17.93
CA MET A 522 25.05 -25.10 17.25
C MET A 522 23.74 -25.70 17.80
N ASN A 523 22.60 -25.49 17.14
CA ASN A 523 21.39 -26.27 17.39
C ASN A 523 21.21 -27.35 16.32
N LYS A 524 21.46 -28.60 16.73
CA LYS A 524 21.13 -29.81 16.00
C LYS A 524 19.63 -30.14 16.17
N TYR A 525 19.09 -30.79 15.13
CA TYR A 525 17.83 -31.55 15.05
C TYR A 525 16.56 -30.79 14.65
N ILE A 526 16.25 -30.77 13.34
CA ILE A 526 14.88 -31.01 12.83
C ILE A 526 14.97 -31.78 11.50
N TYR A 527 14.61 -33.06 11.54
CA TYR A 527 14.02 -33.80 10.40
C TYR A 527 13.19 -34.93 11.00
N LEU A 528 11.86 -34.90 10.82
CA LEU A 528 11.10 -35.96 10.12
C LEU A 528 9.58 -35.73 10.24
N LEU A 529 8.91 -36.16 9.15
CA LEU A 529 7.52 -36.64 9.05
C LEU A 529 6.41 -35.66 8.69
N ALA A 530 6.36 -35.33 7.39
CA ALA A 530 5.11 -35.15 6.65
C ALA A 530 5.02 -36.26 5.59
N VAL A 531 4.37 -37.38 5.94
CA VAL A 531 3.80 -38.35 4.98
C VAL A 531 2.59 -38.97 5.67
N VAL A 532 1.45 -38.96 5.00
CA VAL A 532 0.50 -40.07 4.77
C VAL A 532 -0.96 -39.53 4.68
N PHE A 533 -1.65 -40.08 3.67
CA PHE A 533 -3.06 -39.98 3.25
C PHE A 533 -3.35 -38.89 2.23
N GLY A 534 -3.87 -39.18 1.03
CA GLY A 534 -4.35 -40.43 0.46
C GLY A 534 -5.28 -40.10 -0.71
N LEU A 535 -5.02 -40.66 -1.88
CA LEU A 535 -5.83 -40.51 -3.09
C LEU A 535 -7.21 -41.17 -2.92
N SER A 536 -8.29 -40.50 -3.34
CA SER A 536 -9.25 -40.94 -4.40
C SER A 536 -10.67 -40.37 -4.20
N GLY A 537 -11.24 -39.86 -5.30
CA GLY A 537 -12.67 -39.55 -5.41
C GLY A 537 -12.97 -38.33 -6.30
N CYS A 538 -13.02 -38.51 -7.63
CA CYS A 538 -13.59 -37.50 -8.53
C CYS A 538 -15.10 -37.38 -8.32
N ASN A 539 -15.57 -36.16 -8.05
CA ASN A 539 -16.58 -35.44 -8.83
C ASN A 539 -16.93 -34.15 -8.07
N ASP A 540 -16.30 -33.03 -8.47
CA ASP A 540 -16.93 -31.71 -8.59
C ASP A 540 -15.87 -30.74 -9.15
N PHE A 541 -15.79 -30.77 -10.47
CA PHE A 541 -15.01 -29.88 -11.30
C PHE A 541 -15.77 -28.55 -11.36
N LEU A 542 -15.43 -27.60 -10.47
CA LEU A 542 -15.47 -26.13 -10.67
C LEU A 542 -15.50 -25.30 -9.36
N GLU A 543 -14.76 -25.64 -8.30
CA GLU A 543 -14.40 -24.64 -7.28
C GLU A 543 -12.94 -24.82 -6.83
N LEU A 544 -12.09 -23.84 -7.14
CA LEU A 544 -10.72 -23.76 -6.63
C LEU A 544 -10.78 -23.03 -5.28
N SER A 545 -10.90 -23.78 -4.18
CA SER A 545 -10.64 -23.22 -2.85
C SER A 545 -9.12 -22.99 -2.69
N PRO A 546 -8.65 -21.78 -2.38
CA PRO A 546 -7.23 -21.52 -2.15
C PRO A 546 -6.78 -22.25 -0.88
N THR A 547 -5.89 -23.22 -1.01
CA THR A 547 -5.38 -24.05 0.10
C THR A 547 -4.59 -23.29 1.16
N ASN A 548 -4.25 -22.02 0.91
CA ASN A 548 -3.50 -21.15 1.83
C ASN A 548 -4.22 -19.82 2.16
N LYS A 549 -5.50 -19.65 1.79
CA LYS A 549 -6.27 -18.44 2.11
C LYS A 549 -7.69 -18.81 2.50
N VAL A 550 -8.14 -18.33 3.65
CA VAL A 550 -9.56 -18.39 3.99
C VAL A 550 -10.27 -17.28 3.21
N ILE A 551 -11.24 -17.63 2.38
CA ILE A 551 -12.08 -16.65 1.69
C ILE A 551 -13.17 -16.21 2.67
N GLU A 552 -13.48 -14.91 2.73
CA GLU A 552 -14.49 -14.35 3.65
C GLU A 552 -15.85 -15.07 3.55
N THR A 553 -16.27 -15.44 2.34
CA THR A 553 -17.51 -16.20 2.07
C THR A 553 -17.55 -17.55 2.79
N ASP A 554 -16.39 -18.09 3.16
CA ASP A 554 -16.24 -19.38 3.79
C ASP A 554 -15.83 -19.33 5.26
N TYR A 555 -15.55 -18.15 5.83
CA TYR A 555 -14.97 -18.03 7.17
C TYR A 555 -16.03 -17.99 8.28
N TYR A 556 -17.07 -17.15 8.19
CA TYR A 556 -18.03 -16.95 9.29
C TYR A 556 -19.12 -18.03 9.31
N LYS A 557 -18.78 -19.28 9.66
CA LYS A 557 -19.71 -20.43 9.61
C LYS A 557 -20.03 -21.03 10.97
N THR A 558 -19.12 -20.90 11.93
CA THR A 558 -19.22 -21.52 13.25
C THR A 558 -19.34 -20.47 14.37
N GLN A 559 -19.69 -20.92 15.57
CA GLN A 559 -19.69 -20.06 16.74
C GLN A 559 -18.25 -19.59 17.07
N GLU A 560 -17.26 -20.45 16.88
CA GLU A 560 -15.84 -20.10 17.07
C GLU A 560 -15.41 -18.95 16.15
N ASP A 561 -15.76 -19.00 14.86
CA ASP A 561 -15.40 -17.95 13.89
C ASP A 561 -15.96 -16.58 14.29
N LEU A 562 -17.21 -16.54 14.81
CA LEU A 562 -17.83 -15.30 15.29
C LEU A 562 -17.26 -14.86 16.64
N THR A 563 -16.78 -15.80 17.46
CA THR A 563 -16.06 -15.47 18.69
C THR A 563 -14.74 -14.77 18.34
N GLU A 564 -14.00 -15.29 17.36
CA GLU A 564 -12.77 -14.66 16.85
C GLU A 564 -13.05 -13.28 16.25
N ALA A 565 -14.14 -13.14 15.47
CA ALA A 565 -14.56 -11.87 14.89
C ALA A 565 -14.89 -10.82 15.97
N LEU A 566 -15.62 -11.22 17.02
CA LEU A 566 -15.95 -10.35 18.14
C LEU A 566 -14.70 -9.95 18.92
N VAL A 567 -13.79 -10.89 19.21
CA VAL A 567 -12.50 -10.59 19.84
C VAL A 567 -11.70 -9.60 19.00
N ALA A 568 -11.64 -9.79 17.68
CA ALA A 568 -10.96 -8.87 16.77
C ALA A 568 -11.57 -7.46 16.82
N ALA A 569 -12.88 -7.32 17.06
CA ALA A 569 -13.55 -6.03 17.23
C ALA A 569 -13.22 -5.34 18.58
N TYR A 570 -12.87 -6.09 19.62
CA TYR A 570 -12.36 -5.55 20.90
C TYR A 570 -10.89 -5.13 20.82
N ASP A 571 -10.07 -5.76 19.96
CA ASP A 571 -8.62 -5.52 19.92
C ASP A 571 -8.20 -4.05 19.75
N PRO A 572 -8.83 -3.23 18.87
CA PRO A 572 -8.44 -1.83 18.71
C PRO A 572 -8.55 -0.96 19.96
N LEU A 573 -9.26 -1.41 21.01
CA LEU A 573 -9.26 -0.76 22.32
C LEU A 573 -7.86 -0.71 22.95
N LYS A 574 -7.03 -1.74 22.71
CA LYS A 574 -5.70 -1.90 23.32
C LYS A 574 -4.57 -1.23 22.53
N TRP A 575 -4.87 -0.74 21.34
CA TRP A 575 -3.86 -0.24 20.41
C TRP A 575 -3.34 1.16 20.76
N ASN A 576 -2.56 1.27 21.83
CA ASN A 576 -1.91 2.51 22.29
C ASN A 576 -0.71 2.95 21.42
N ALA A 577 -0.09 2.04 20.67
CA ALA A 577 1.04 2.27 19.77
C ALA A 577 0.73 1.92 18.30
N TYR A 578 -0.45 2.30 17.79
CA TYR A 578 -0.84 2.04 16.40
C TYR A 578 -0.39 3.18 15.48
N ASN A 579 0.60 2.92 14.62
CA ASN A 579 1.35 3.88 13.79
C ASN A 579 2.16 4.94 14.57
N ALA A 580 1.68 5.36 15.74
CA ALA A 580 2.38 6.23 16.68
C ALA A 580 1.97 5.93 18.13
N TYR A 581 2.73 6.46 19.08
CA TYR A 581 2.42 6.42 20.50
C TYR A 581 1.45 7.55 20.88
N SER A 582 0.17 7.30 20.67
CA SER A 582 -0.89 8.32 20.70
C SER A 582 -2.21 7.71 21.18
N SER A 583 -2.19 7.10 22.36
CA SER A 583 -3.41 6.59 22.99
C SER A 583 -4.42 7.71 23.25
N TYR A 584 -5.70 7.33 23.42
CA TYR A 584 -6.74 8.32 23.70
C TYR A 584 -6.45 9.05 25.01
N GLU A 585 -5.99 8.34 26.02
CA GLU A 585 -5.74 8.83 27.37
C GLU A 585 -4.51 9.76 27.39
N LEU A 586 -3.40 9.34 26.78
CA LEU A 586 -2.18 10.14 26.71
C LEU A 586 -2.42 11.46 25.99
N VAL A 587 -3.03 11.42 24.80
CA VAL A 587 -3.32 12.63 24.02
C VAL A 587 -4.29 13.53 24.78
N SER A 588 -5.34 12.96 25.41
CA SER A 588 -6.31 13.75 26.18
C SER A 588 -5.70 14.39 27.44
N ASN A 589 -4.73 13.74 28.09
CA ASN A 589 -3.99 14.31 29.21
C ASN A 589 -3.13 15.50 28.74
N ILE A 590 -2.39 15.33 27.66
CA ILE A 590 -1.51 16.37 27.09
C ILE A 590 -2.31 17.58 26.56
N MET A 591 -3.51 17.36 26.03
CA MET A 591 -4.41 18.44 25.60
C MET A 591 -5.03 19.22 26.78
N SER A 592 -4.90 18.74 28.01
CA SER A 592 -5.53 19.34 29.20
C SER A 592 -4.59 20.29 29.97
N ASP A 593 -5.09 20.90 31.04
CA ASP A 593 -4.26 21.69 31.97
C ASP A 593 -3.58 20.85 33.07
N ASP A 594 -3.66 19.51 33.00
CA ASP A 594 -3.09 18.60 34.00
C ASP A 594 -1.68 18.08 33.64
N ALA A 595 -1.27 18.13 32.38
CA ALA A 595 0.02 17.64 31.91
C ALA A 595 0.66 18.55 30.87
N GLU A 596 1.99 18.58 30.83
CA GLU A 596 2.74 19.05 29.65
C GLU A 596 2.98 17.87 28.69
N THR A 597 3.71 18.04 27.58
CA THR A 597 4.01 16.91 26.68
C THR A 597 5.11 16.01 27.24
N GLY A 598 6.20 16.59 27.74
CA GLY A 598 7.33 15.82 28.23
C GLY A 598 8.24 15.28 27.13
N GLY A 599 8.81 14.10 27.39
CA GLY A 599 9.74 13.38 26.52
C GLY A 599 11.20 13.80 26.74
N SER A 600 12.12 13.19 25.99
CA SER A 600 13.54 13.57 26.06
C SER A 600 13.80 14.97 25.53
N THR A 601 13.13 15.34 24.44
CA THR A 601 13.34 16.59 23.69
C THR A 601 12.05 17.02 23.00
N VAL A 602 12.00 18.23 22.46
CA VAL A 602 10.88 18.71 21.63
C VAL A 602 10.72 17.92 20.31
N SER A 603 11.73 17.17 19.89
CA SER A 603 11.66 16.28 18.72
C SER A 603 11.21 14.86 19.05
N ASP A 604 11.02 14.53 20.32
CA ASP A 604 10.56 13.23 20.79
C ASP A 604 9.02 13.18 20.74
N GLN A 605 8.47 12.40 19.80
CA GLN A 605 7.04 12.39 19.44
C GLN A 605 6.51 13.83 19.17
N PRO A 606 7.01 14.53 18.14
CA PRO A 606 6.73 15.95 17.92
C PRO A 606 5.25 16.26 17.69
N GLN A 607 4.45 15.29 17.26
CA GLN A 607 3.01 15.40 17.13
C GLN A 607 2.29 15.57 18.48
N LEU A 608 2.84 15.01 19.56
CA LEU A 608 2.32 15.23 20.92
C LEU A 608 2.65 16.63 21.44
N GLN A 609 3.77 17.23 20.99
CA GLN A 609 4.15 18.60 21.37
C GLN A 609 3.15 19.62 20.79
N ARG A 610 2.71 19.38 19.54
CA ARG A 610 1.79 20.28 18.82
C ARG A 610 0.39 20.36 19.44
N VAL A 611 -0.06 19.29 20.11
CA VAL A 611 -1.39 19.26 20.75
C VAL A 611 -1.40 19.86 22.17
N ASN A 612 -0.24 20.09 22.79
CA ASN A 612 -0.15 20.64 24.15
C ASN A 612 -0.38 22.15 24.21
N ASP A 613 0.39 22.91 23.42
CA ASP A 613 0.39 24.36 23.56
C ASP A 613 -0.64 25.09 22.68
N PHE A 614 -1.35 24.35 21.81
CA PHE A 614 -2.31 24.85 20.82
C PHE A 614 -1.81 26.07 20.01
N THR A 615 -0.50 26.32 19.98
CA THR A 615 0.15 27.52 19.44
C THR A 615 1.29 27.17 18.48
N ASN A 616 1.81 25.94 18.53
CA ASN A 616 2.60 25.29 17.48
C ASN A 616 1.68 24.38 16.64
N TRP A 617 1.14 24.92 15.54
CA TRP A 617 -0.09 24.42 14.89
C TRP A 617 -0.08 22.94 14.45
N VAL A 618 -1.13 22.22 14.86
CA VAL A 618 -1.55 20.93 14.30
C VAL A 618 -2.19 21.14 12.93
N THR A 619 -1.67 20.48 11.91
CA THR A 619 -2.17 20.51 10.53
C THR A 619 -2.74 19.15 10.14
N PRO A 620 -3.54 19.09 9.05
CA PRO A 620 -4.03 17.84 8.48
C PRO A 620 -2.93 16.81 8.13
N THR A 621 -1.67 17.23 8.05
CA THR A 621 -0.52 16.39 7.67
C THR A 621 0.42 16.07 8.83
N ASN A 622 0.18 16.60 10.04
CA ASN A 622 1.14 16.52 11.14
C ASN A 622 0.52 16.26 12.54
N LEU A 623 -0.78 15.95 12.57
CA LEU A 623 -1.52 15.58 13.78
C LEU A 623 -1.06 14.25 14.39
N PRO A 624 -1.45 13.93 15.64
CA PRO A 624 -1.22 12.62 16.22
C PRO A 624 -1.80 11.50 15.33
N GLU A 625 -0.92 10.69 14.77
CA GLU A 625 -1.31 9.55 13.94
C GLU A 625 -2.01 8.48 14.78
N GLY A 626 -2.63 7.50 14.12
CA GLY A 626 -3.22 6.34 14.79
C GLY A 626 -4.65 6.53 15.30
N LEU A 627 -5.00 7.70 15.87
CA LEU A 627 -6.33 7.97 16.45
C LEU A 627 -7.49 7.73 15.46
N TRP A 628 -7.36 8.23 14.24
CA TRP A 628 -8.35 8.05 13.16
C TRP A 628 -8.43 6.59 12.72
N GLY A 629 -7.29 6.03 12.29
CA GLY A 629 -7.21 4.69 11.71
C GLY A 629 -7.64 3.60 12.67
N ARG A 630 -7.20 3.64 13.95
CA ARG A 630 -7.57 2.64 14.96
C ARG A 630 -9.08 2.63 15.24
N SER A 631 -9.71 3.81 15.21
CA SER A 631 -11.13 3.94 15.50
C SER A 631 -11.98 3.38 14.36
N TYR A 632 -11.65 3.73 13.11
CA TYR A 632 -12.35 3.16 11.95
C TYR A 632 -12.08 1.67 11.76
N GLU A 633 -10.88 1.16 12.10
CA GLU A 633 -10.63 -0.28 12.14
C GLU A 633 -11.54 -0.98 13.16
N GLY A 634 -11.73 -0.37 14.34
CA GLY A 634 -12.71 -0.83 15.32
C GLY A 634 -14.15 -0.82 14.81
N VAL A 635 -14.57 0.25 14.15
CA VAL A 635 -15.89 0.34 13.48
C VAL A 635 -16.05 -0.78 12.45
N ASN A 636 -15.04 -0.99 11.60
CA ASN A 636 -15.10 -1.96 10.53
C ASN A 636 -15.28 -3.39 11.04
N ARG A 637 -14.55 -3.73 12.10
CA ARG A 637 -14.64 -5.07 12.73
C ARG A 637 -15.95 -5.26 13.47
N ALA A 638 -16.47 -4.22 14.13
CA ALA A 638 -17.79 -4.27 14.75
C ALA A 638 -18.89 -4.48 13.69
N ASN A 639 -18.84 -3.76 12.57
CA ASN A 639 -19.81 -3.91 11.48
C ASN A 639 -19.81 -5.34 10.91
N ILE A 640 -18.65 -6.00 10.80
CA ILE A 640 -18.57 -7.41 10.37
C ILE A 640 -19.39 -8.30 11.31
N VAL A 641 -19.23 -8.15 12.63
CA VAL A 641 -19.98 -8.97 13.59
C VAL A 641 -21.48 -8.67 13.49
N ILE A 642 -21.87 -7.40 13.39
CA ILE A 642 -23.26 -6.97 13.24
C ILE A 642 -23.90 -7.55 11.97
N GLU A 643 -23.16 -7.59 10.86
CA GLU A 643 -23.65 -8.09 9.57
C GLU A 643 -23.69 -9.61 9.52
N LYS A 644 -22.62 -10.29 9.97
CA LYS A 644 -22.45 -11.74 9.75
C LYS A 644 -23.11 -12.59 10.84
N CYS A 645 -23.15 -12.13 12.09
CA CYS A 645 -23.70 -12.92 13.21
C CYS A 645 -25.19 -13.29 13.01
N PRO A 646 -26.06 -12.38 12.52
CA PRO A 646 -27.46 -12.71 12.23
C PRO A 646 -27.67 -13.67 11.06
N LEU A 647 -26.67 -13.84 10.18
CA LEU A 647 -26.77 -14.66 8.97
C LEU A 647 -26.40 -16.13 9.20
N LEU A 648 -25.93 -16.49 10.40
CA LEU A 648 -25.59 -17.87 10.73
C LEU A 648 -26.83 -18.79 10.73
N PRO A 649 -26.70 -20.06 10.28
CA PRO A 649 -27.79 -21.02 10.34
C PRO A 649 -28.38 -21.19 11.74
N GLU A 650 -29.67 -21.50 11.79
CA GLU A 650 -30.37 -21.82 13.03
C GLU A 650 -29.71 -23.05 13.69
N GLY A 651 -29.46 -22.97 15.00
CA GLY A 651 -28.77 -24.02 15.76
C GLY A 651 -27.24 -23.90 15.85
N THR A 652 -26.59 -22.99 15.12
CA THR A 652 -25.13 -22.76 15.24
C THR A 652 -24.73 -22.14 16.59
N MET A 653 -25.57 -21.27 17.14
CA MET A 653 -25.43 -20.68 18.48
C MET A 653 -26.80 -20.33 19.07
N SER A 654 -26.89 -20.14 20.39
CA SER A 654 -28.14 -19.75 21.03
C SER A 654 -28.57 -18.33 20.64
N GLU A 655 -29.87 -18.05 20.62
CA GLU A 655 -30.40 -16.71 20.32
C GLU A 655 -29.87 -15.68 21.31
N GLU A 656 -29.80 -16.01 22.59
CA GLU A 656 -29.29 -15.11 23.62
C GLU A 656 -27.81 -14.76 23.41
N LEU A 657 -27.00 -15.74 22.97
CA LEU A 657 -25.59 -15.51 22.69
C LEU A 657 -25.42 -14.67 21.41
N ARG A 658 -26.24 -14.93 20.39
CA ARG A 658 -26.25 -14.17 19.14
C ARG A 658 -26.60 -12.70 19.40
N ASP A 659 -27.70 -12.45 20.12
CA ASP A 659 -28.15 -11.11 20.46
C ASP A 659 -27.13 -10.37 21.31
N ARG A 660 -26.49 -11.07 22.26
CA ARG A 660 -25.39 -10.52 23.05
C ARG A 660 -24.20 -10.12 22.18
N TYR A 661 -23.76 -10.96 21.23
CA TYR A 661 -22.62 -10.65 20.37
C TYR A 661 -22.87 -9.44 19.49
N VAL A 662 -24.07 -9.34 18.93
CA VAL A 662 -24.52 -8.19 18.14
C VAL A 662 -24.54 -6.93 19.03
N ALA A 663 -25.13 -7.00 20.23
CA ALA A 663 -25.17 -5.88 21.16
C ALA A 663 -23.76 -5.41 21.62
N GLU A 664 -22.82 -6.34 21.82
CA GLU A 664 -21.42 -6.01 22.13
C GLU A 664 -20.74 -5.31 20.96
N ALA A 665 -20.95 -5.78 19.74
CA ALA A 665 -20.42 -5.13 18.54
C ALA A 665 -20.99 -3.72 18.34
N HIS A 666 -22.29 -3.52 18.57
CA HIS A 666 -22.91 -2.19 18.57
C HIS A 666 -22.31 -1.27 19.65
N PHE A 667 -22.11 -1.77 20.87
CA PHE A 667 -21.45 -1.02 21.94
C PHE A 667 -20.04 -0.56 21.54
N LEU A 668 -19.25 -1.46 20.93
CA LEU A 668 -17.91 -1.15 20.45
C LEU A 668 -17.93 -0.12 19.32
N ARG A 669 -18.84 -0.26 18.35
CA ARG A 669 -19.02 0.73 17.28
C ARG A 669 -19.35 2.10 17.84
N VAL A 670 -20.24 2.19 18.83
CA VAL A 670 -20.55 3.42 19.56
C VAL A 670 -19.32 3.98 20.25
N PHE A 671 -18.54 3.14 20.93
CA PHE A 671 -17.29 3.56 21.56
C PHE A 671 -16.35 4.20 20.53
N TYR A 672 -16.07 3.53 19.42
CA TYR A 672 -15.13 4.03 18.40
C TYR A 672 -15.62 5.30 17.70
N TYR A 673 -16.91 5.39 17.37
CA TYR A 673 -17.45 6.63 16.83
C TYR A 673 -17.46 7.77 17.85
N PHE A 674 -17.66 7.48 19.14
CA PHE A 674 -17.49 8.49 20.18
C PHE A 674 -16.04 9.00 20.24
N GLN A 675 -15.03 8.13 20.04
CA GLN A 675 -13.63 8.54 19.88
C GLN A 675 -13.43 9.45 18.67
N LEU A 676 -13.92 9.02 17.51
CA LEU A 676 -13.81 9.79 16.27
C LEU A 676 -14.47 11.16 16.41
N TRP A 677 -15.67 11.20 16.97
CA TRP A 677 -16.42 12.43 17.13
C TRP A 677 -15.74 13.39 18.11
N ARG A 678 -15.29 12.91 19.27
CA ARG A 678 -14.69 13.80 20.27
C ARG A 678 -13.36 14.39 19.80
N PHE A 679 -12.56 13.63 19.05
CA PHE A 679 -11.29 14.13 18.50
C PHE A 679 -11.47 14.94 17.21
N PHE A 680 -12.33 14.52 16.28
CA PHE A 680 -12.37 15.05 14.92
C PHE A 680 -13.67 15.76 14.54
N GLY A 681 -14.73 15.70 15.35
CA GLY A 681 -15.97 16.43 15.06
C GLY A 681 -16.74 15.88 13.86
N TYR A 682 -16.44 16.39 12.65
CA TYR A 682 -17.14 16.04 11.41
C TYR A 682 -16.54 14.79 10.80
N ILE A 683 -17.27 13.67 10.86
CA ILE A 683 -16.70 12.36 10.52
C ILE A 683 -17.59 11.61 9.52
N PRO A 684 -17.01 10.84 8.58
CA PRO A 684 -17.77 9.88 7.80
C PRO A 684 -18.42 8.84 8.72
N TYR A 685 -19.72 8.61 8.55
CA TYR A 685 -20.47 7.67 9.37
C TYR A 685 -21.12 6.61 8.49
N TYR A 686 -20.86 5.35 8.80
CA TYR A 686 -21.39 4.20 8.11
C TYR A 686 -21.65 3.03 9.08
N GLU A 687 -22.75 2.33 8.83
CA GLU A 687 -23.21 1.20 9.63
C GLU A 687 -22.86 -0.16 8.99
N THR A 688 -22.35 -0.12 7.75
CA THR A 688 -21.85 -1.26 6.97
C THR A 688 -20.50 -0.90 6.35
N ASN A 689 -19.61 -1.88 6.21
CA ASN A 689 -18.27 -1.60 5.70
C ASN A 689 -18.31 -1.09 4.26
N LEU A 690 -17.54 -0.02 4.02
CA LEU A 690 -17.48 0.66 2.75
C LEU A 690 -16.83 -0.24 1.69
N GLY A 691 -17.54 -0.43 0.58
CA GLY A 691 -16.96 -0.90 -0.68
C GLY A 691 -16.23 0.23 -1.41
N LEU A 692 -15.57 -0.11 -2.52
CA LEU A 692 -14.85 0.87 -3.33
C LEU A 692 -15.74 1.97 -3.91
N ASP A 693 -17.02 1.66 -4.16
CA ASP A 693 -18.00 2.61 -4.68
C ASP A 693 -18.51 3.58 -3.58
N ASP A 694 -18.40 3.18 -2.30
CA ASP A 694 -18.94 3.94 -1.17
C ASP A 694 -17.98 5.05 -0.69
N ILE A 695 -16.70 4.99 -1.05
CA ILE A 695 -15.65 5.95 -0.63
C ILE A 695 -15.99 7.38 -1.08
N THR A 696 -16.74 7.53 -2.17
CA THR A 696 -17.15 8.83 -2.72
C THR A 696 -18.55 9.27 -2.31
N THR A 697 -19.31 8.39 -1.64
CA THR A 697 -20.73 8.62 -1.33
C THR A 697 -21.03 8.55 0.16
N VAL A 698 -20.10 8.08 0.99
CA VAL A 698 -20.25 8.00 2.44
C VAL A 698 -20.55 9.40 3.01
N PRO A 699 -21.64 9.56 3.78
CA PRO A 699 -22.00 10.85 4.34
C PRO A 699 -21.00 11.23 5.44
N GLN A 700 -20.45 12.44 5.34
CA GLN A 700 -19.77 13.10 6.44
C GLN A 700 -20.81 13.79 7.33
N LEU A 701 -21.04 13.24 8.52
CA LEU A 701 -22.03 13.76 9.45
C LEU A 701 -21.47 14.89 10.31
N GLN A 702 -22.34 15.83 10.66
CA GLN A 702 -22.03 16.87 11.63
C GLN A 702 -22.03 16.30 13.07
N PRO A 703 -21.33 16.96 14.01
CA PRO A 703 -21.30 16.59 15.42
C PRO A 703 -22.65 16.16 16.04
N ASP A 704 -23.69 16.95 15.84
CA ASP A 704 -25.02 16.68 16.42
C ASP A 704 -25.73 15.48 15.76
N GLU A 705 -25.46 15.23 14.47
CA GLU A 705 -25.99 14.09 13.74
C GLU A 705 -25.29 12.79 14.18
N VAL A 706 -23.96 12.84 14.39
CA VAL A 706 -23.21 11.73 14.96
C VAL A 706 -23.73 11.41 16.36
N TYR A 707 -23.89 12.43 17.21
CA TYR A 707 -24.48 12.27 18.54
C TYR A 707 -25.83 11.55 18.48
N ALA A 708 -26.75 12.01 17.61
CA ALA A 708 -28.06 11.39 17.46
C ALA A 708 -27.95 9.91 17.08
N LYS A 709 -27.03 9.56 16.18
CA LYS A 709 -26.73 8.18 15.79
C LYS A 709 -26.18 7.32 16.92
N LEU A 710 -25.29 7.86 17.75
CA LEU A 710 -24.76 7.13 18.91
C LEU A 710 -25.83 6.81 19.94
N ILE A 711 -26.72 7.77 20.22
CA ILE A 711 -27.83 7.57 21.15
C ILE A 711 -28.84 6.57 20.56
N GLU A 712 -29.17 6.67 19.28
CA GLU A 712 -30.02 5.72 18.58
C GLU A 712 -29.48 4.29 18.69
N ASP A 713 -28.17 4.10 18.42
CA ASP A 713 -27.55 2.78 18.43
C ASP A 713 -27.51 2.18 19.84
N LEU A 714 -27.20 2.98 20.86
CA LEU A 714 -27.25 2.55 22.26
C LEU A 714 -28.66 2.14 22.71
N ASP A 715 -29.66 2.95 22.40
CA ASP A 715 -31.03 2.74 22.87
C ASP A 715 -31.72 1.58 22.16
N ASN A 716 -31.49 1.43 20.87
CA ASN A 716 -32.16 0.42 20.07
C ASN A 716 -31.44 -0.93 20.07
N ASN A 717 -30.11 -0.93 20.16
CA ASN A 717 -29.30 -2.12 19.89
C ASN A 717 -28.45 -2.62 21.06
N VAL A 718 -28.24 -1.82 22.12
CA VAL A 718 -27.31 -2.19 23.20
C VAL A 718 -27.99 -2.28 24.56
N ILE A 719 -28.58 -1.19 25.04
CA ILE A 719 -29.12 -1.09 26.39
C ILE A 719 -30.30 -2.06 26.54
N GLY A 720 -30.25 -2.88 27.59
CA GLY A 720 -31.20 -3.95 27.86
C GLY A 720 -30.88 -5.28 27.18
N LYS A 721 -29.92 -5.33 26.23
CA LYS A 721 -29.53 -6.55 25.51
C LYS A 721 -28.20 -7.14 25.96
N LEU A 722 -27.43 -6.40 26.76
CA LEU A 722 -26.20 -6.88 27.38
C LEU A 722 -26.45 -7.44 28.78
N PRO A 723 -25.63 -8.37 29.27
CA PRO A 723 -25.73 -8.84 30.65
C PRO A 723 -25.30 -7.74 31.63
N LYS A 724 -25.88 -7.76 32.84
CA LYS A 724 -25.50 -6.83 33.92
C LYS A 724 -24.09 -7.09 34.45
N ILE A 725 -23.69 -8.36 34.46
CA ILE A 725 -22.36 -8.84 34.87
C ILE A 725 -21.86 -9.91 33.91
N VAL A 726 -20.54 -10.05 33.81
CA VAL A 726 -19.89 -11.11 33.03
C VAL A 726 -19.14 -12.07 33.96
N PRO A 727 -18.99 -13.35 33.59
CA PRO A 727 -18.19 -14.28 34.37
C PRO A 727 -16.70 -13.88 34.37
N ALA A 728 -15.94 -14.40 35.34
CA ALA A 728 -14.56 -13.96 35.58
C ALA A 728 -13.62 -14.10 34.37
N ASN A 729 -13.82 -15.12 33.54
CA ASN A 729 -13.05 -15.38 32.31
C ASN A 729 -13.48 -14.49 31.12
N GLU A 730 -14.51 -13.68 31.28
CA GLU A 730 -15.06 -12.76 30.27
C GLU A 730 -14.92 -11.29 30.69
N LYS A 731 -14.23 -11.02 31.81
CA LYS A 731 -13.94 -9.67 32.28
C LYS A 731 -13.26 -8.84 31.18
N GLY A 732 -13.73 -7.60 31.01
CA GLY A 732 -13.34 -6.71 29.92
C GLY A 732 -14.38 -6.62 28.79
N ARG A 733 -15.32 -7.58 28.69
CA ARG A 733 -16.45 -7.48 27.76
C ARG A 733 -17.48 -6.44 28.22
N ALA A 734 -18.17 -5.84 27.25
CA ALA A 734 -19.19 -4.84 27.49
C ALA A 734 -20.37 -5.42 28.30
N THR A 735 -20.88 -4.61 29.21
CA THR A 735 -22.05 -4.92 30.06
C THR A 735 -23.14 -3.88 29.86
N ASN A 736 -24.34 -4.16 30.35
CA ASN A 736 -25.42 -3.17 30.33
C ASN A 736 -25.06 -1.92 31.17
N GLY A 737 -24.30 -2.10 32.26
CA GLY A 737 -23.78 -1.00 33.06
C GLY A 737 -22.80 -0.12 32.27
N ALA A 738 -21.88 -0.73 31.52
CA ALA A 738 -20.98 -0.02 30.62
C ALA A 738 -21.74 0.79 29.55
N ALA A 739 -22.79 0.21 28.95
CA ALA A 739 -23.61 0.87 27.95
C ALA A 739 -24.34 2.10 28.50
N ILE A 740 -24.97 1.98 29.67
CA ILE A 740 -25.67 3.10 30.33
C ILE A 740 -24.68 4.21 30.74
N ALA A 741 -23.53 3.84 31.30
CA ALA A 741 -22.53 4.82 31.69
C ALA A 741 -21.89 5.50 30.47
N MET A 742 -21.70 4.78 29.37
CA MET A 742 -21.25 5.34 28.09
C MET A 742 -22.28 6.33 27.53
N LYS A 743 -23.58 5.98 27.58
CA LYS A 743 -24.66 6.90 27.20
C LYS A 743 -24.59 8.20 28.00
N ALA A 744 -24.42 8.10 29.32
CA ALA A 744 -24.30 9.27 30.18
C ALA A 744 -23.11 10.17 29.77
N ARG A 745 -21.94 9.59 29.47
CA ARG A 745 -20.78 10.34 28.99
C ARG A 745 -21.05 11.05 27.66
N ILE A 746 -21.67 10.36 26.71
CA ILE A 746 -22.01 10.91 25.39
C ILE A 746 -23.00 12.09 25.54
N VAL A 747 -24.04 11.93 26.36
CA VAL A 747 -25.03 12.99 26.65
C VAL A 747 -24.39 14.19 27.37
N LEU A 748 -23.52 13.95 28.35
CA LEU A 748 -22.81 15.01 29.06
C LEU A 748 -21.82 15.74 28.15
N TYR A 749 -21.13 15.02 27.27
CA TYR A 749 -20.21 15.61 26.29
C TYR A 749 -20.94 16.47 25.25
N GLN A 750 -22.10 15.99 24.76
CA GLN A 750 -23.01 16.78 23.92
C GLN A 750 -23.55 18.01 24.65
N ASN A 751 -23.54 17.98 25.99
CA ASN A 751 -24.14 18.99 26.84
C ASN A 751 -25.67 19.09 26.67
N ASP A 752 -26.35 17.95 26.42
CA ASP A 752 -27.80 17.89 26.18
C ASP A 752 -28.61 17.81 27.50
N ASP A 753 -29.08 18.96 27.98
CA ASP A 753 -29.91 19.04 29.18
C ASP A 753 -31.25 18.31 29.08
N THR A 754 -31.77 18.10 27.86
CA THR A 754 -33.10 17.50 27.65
C THR A 754 -33.14 16.04 28.08
N LYS A 755 -31.98 15.36 28.06
CA LYS A 755 -31.83 13.95 28.49
C LYS A 755 -31.33 13.79 29.92
N MET A 756 -30.98 14.85 30.64
CA MET A 756 -30.38 14.74 31.98
C MET A 756 -31.28 14.02 32.99
N LYS A 757 -32.61 14.18 32.87
CA LYS A 757 -33.56 13.46 33.75
C LYS A 757 -33.53 11.95 33.49
N GLU A 758 -33.44 11.56 32.22
CA GLU A 758 -33.33 10.16 31.81
C GLU A 758 -32.01 9.57 32.30
N ILE A 759 -30.90 10.27 32.06
CA ILE A 759 -29.56 9.86 32.51
C ILE A 759 -29.49 9.72 34.02
N ALA A 760 -30.03 10.67 34.78
CA ALA A 760 -30.09 10.57 36.25
C ALA A 760 -30.85 9.31 36.71
N SER A 761 -31.95 8.96 36.04
CA SER A 761 -32.72 7.75 36.34
C SER A 761 -31.95 6.49 36.01
N GLN A 762 -31.30 6.42 34.85
CA GLN A 762 -30.54 5.26 34.41
C GLN A 762 -29.30 5.04 35.31
N LEU A 763 -28.53 6.09 35.61
CA LEU A 763 -27.37 5.97 36.51
C LEU A 763 -27.79 5.60 37.94
N LYS A 764 -28.96 6.06 38.41
CA LYS A 764 -29.52 5.61 39.69
C LYS A 764 -29.80 4.11 39.70
N GLU A 765 -30.23 3.51 38.58
CA GLU A 765 -30.36 2.05 38.47
C GLU A 765 -29.01 1.37 38.72
N LEU A 766 -27.93 1.82 38.07
CA LEU A 766 -26.58 1.27 38.25
C LEU A 766 -26.10 1.37 39.70
N ILE A 767 -26.48 2.46 40.38
CA ILE A 767 -26.07 2.75 41.76
C ILE A 767 -26.83 1.90 42.78
N THR A 768 -28.09 1.57 42.49
CA THR A 768 -29.02 1.01 43.50
C THR A 768 -29.36 -0.46 43.28
N ASP A 769 -29.25 -0.96 42.04
CA ASP A 769 -29.53 -2.36 41.75
C ASP A 769 -28.31 -3.25 42.09
N PRO A 770 -28.41 -4.11 43.12
CA PRO A 770 -27.30 -4.96 43.54
C PRO A 770 -26.86 -5.98 42.47
N ALA A 771 -27.67 -6.21 41.44
CA ALA A 771 -27.32 -7.12 40.34
C ALA A 771 -26.10 -6.66 39.53
N TYR A 772 -25.82 -5.35 39.47
CA TYR A 772 -24.63 -4.83 38.79
C TYR A 772 -23.33 -4.99 39.58
N GLN A 773 -23.43 -5.15 40.91
CA GLN A 773 -22.28 -5.38 41.81
C GLN A 773 -21.19 -4.29 41.80
N TYR A 774 -21.50 -3.09 41.31
CA TYR A 774 -20.57 -1.97 41.34
C TYR A 774 -20.53 -1.30 42.72
N ASP A 775 -19.33 -0.96 43.18
CA ASP A 775 -19.14 -0.12 44.37
C ASP A 775 -17.76 0.55 44.33
N LEU A 776 -17.55 1.55 45.20
CA LEU A 776 -16.24 2.15 45.37
C LEU A 776 -15.30 1.19 46.09
N ILE A 777 -14.04 1.14 45.66
CA ILE A 777 -12.98 0.51 46.46
C ILE A 777 -12.71 1.40 47.68
N PRO A 778 -12.67 0.83 48.90
CA PRO A 778 -12.52 1.64 50.11
C PRO A 778 -11.25 2.50 50.14
N ASP A 779 -10.13 1.93 49.69
CA ASP A 779 -8.87 2.65 49.56
C ASP A 779 -8.63 3.04 48.10
N TYR A 780 -8.52 4.34 47.85
CA TYR A 780 -8.21 4.85 46.51
C TYR A 780 -6.80 4.45 46.05
N LYS A 781 -5.86 4.27 46.99
CA LYS A 781 -4.44 4.04 46.67
C LYS A 781 -4.20 2.78 45.87
N VAL A 782 -4.91 1.71 46.26
CA VAL A 782 -4.75 0.37 45.69
C VAL A 782 -5.47 0.20 44.36
N LEU A 783 -6.28 1.18 43.95
CA LEU A 783 -7.12 1.09 42.76
C LEU A 783 -6.32 0.85 41.47
N PHE A 784 -5.04 1.24 41.45
CA PHE A 784 -4.16 1.16 40.29
C PHE A 784 -3.13 0.03 40.39
N ASP A 785 -3.21 -0.80 41.43
CA ASP A 785 -2.41 -2.02 41.59
C ASP A 785 -3.03 -3.18 40.78
N ASP A 786 -2.20 -4.11 40.29
CA ASP A 786 -2.62 -5.23 39.44
C ASP A 786 -3.62 -6.17 40.11
N GLU A 787 -3.60 -6.24 41.43
CA GLU A 787 -4.54 -7.00 42.27
C GLU A 787 -5.98 -6.47 42.21
N TYR A 788 -6.16 -5.21 41.80
CA TYR A 788 -7.46 -4.53 41.71
C TYR A 788 -7.94 -4.31 40.27
N GLU A 789 -7.32 -4.98 39.29
CA GLU A 789 -7.86 -5.06 37.93
C GLU A 789 -9.24 -5.75 37.92
N TRP A 790 -10.18 -5.19 37.16
CA TRP A 790 -11.59 -5.60 37.13
C TRP A 790 -12.24 -5.70 38.52
N CYS A 791 -11.89 -4.77 39.42
CA CYS A 791 -12.52 -4.67 40.73
C CYS A 791 -13.97 -4.14 40.64
N LYS A 792 -14.66 -4.01 41.77
CA LYS A 792 -16.06 -3.56 41.81
C LYS A 792 -16.25 -2.12 41.35
N GLU A 793 -15.18 -1.32 41.32
CA GLU A 793 -15.23 0.05 40.80
C GLU A 793 -15.05 0.08 39.27
N SER A 794 -14.75 -1.05 38.62
CA SER A 794 -14.61 -1.18 37.17
C SER A 794 -15.97 -1.35 36.49
N VAL A 795 -16.41 -0.34 35.74
CA VAL A 795 -17.65 -0.39 34.95
C VAL A 795 -17.35 -0.80 33.51
N PHE A 796 -16.31 -0.21 32.92
CA PHE A 796 -15.74 -0.62 31.64
C PHE A 796 -14.22 -0.43 31.66
N GLU A 797 -13.48 -1.50 31.38
CA GLU A 797 -12.02 -1.56 31.54
C GLU A 797 -11.39 -2.36 30.41
N VAL A 798 -10.41 -1.77 29.76
CA VAL A 798 -9.65 -2.35 28.66
C VAL A 798 -8.50 -3.16 29.23
N ASN A 799 -8.45 -4.43 28.84
CA ASN A 799 -7.47 -5.38 29.36
C ASN A 799 -6.16 -5.39 28.57
N TYR A 800 -5.04 -5.37 29.27
CA TYR A 800 -3.70 -5.57 28.71
C TYR A 800 -3.05 -6.82 29.28
N THR A 801 -2.02 -7.33 28.61
CA THR A 801 -1.27 -8.49 29.09
C THR A 801 0.21 -8.44 28.71
N GLU A 802 1.02 -8.95 29.62
CA GLU A 802 2.43 -9.28 29.46
C GLU A 802 2.65 -10.65 28.78
N ILE A 803 1.62 -11.50 28.75
CA ILE A 803 1.72 -12.88 28.26
C ILE A 803 1.70 -12.90 26.74
N GLY A 804 2.78 -13.45 26.15
CA GLY A 804 2.91 -13.66 24.70
C GLY A 804 3.99 -12.80 24.03
N ASN A 805 4.65 -11.90 24.77
CA ASN A 805 5.68 -10.96 24.28
C ASN A 805 5.27 -10.30 22.98
N SER A 806 3.98 -9.95 22.92
CA SER A 806 3.38 -9.63 21.66
C SER A 806 3.87 -8.27 21.20
N ASN A 807 4.14 -7.30 22.09
CA ASN A 807 4.73 -6.03 21.66
C ASN A 807 6.25 -6.15 21.59
N ASP A 808 6.80 -5.74 20.45
CA ASP A 808 8.24 -5.65 20.22
C ASP A 808 8.50 -4.47 19.29
N TRP A 809 9.75 -3.99 19.22
CA TRP A 809 10.14 -2.90 18.32
C TRP A 809 9.88 -3.24 16.84
N ALA A 810 9.75 -4.53 16.51
CA ALA A 810 9.37 -5.04 15.20
C ALA A 810 7.84 -5.08 14.95
N GLY A 811 7.00 -4.59 15.88
CA GLY A 811 5.57 -4.34 15.67
C GLY A 811 4.69 -5.59 15.69
N LYS A 812 4.56 -6.28 16.83
CA LYS A 812 3.65 -7.42 16.99
C LYS A 812 2.48 -7.05 17.93
N ALA A 813 1.29 -7.53 17.56
CA ALA A 813 -0.04 -7.60 18.24
C ALA A 813 -0.62 -6.54 19.21
N ASN A 814 0.09 -5.50 19.66
CA ASN A 814 -0.42 -4.41 20.52
C ASN A 814 -1.22 -4.88 21.76
N GLN A 815 -0.77 -5.93 22.47
CA GLN A 815 -1.47 -6.44 23.67
C GLN A 815 -0.92 -5.90 25.01
N GLY A 816 0.29 -5.35 24.99
CA GLY A 816 0.90 -4.69 26.15
C GLY A 816 0.52 -3.22 26.27
N ASN A 817 0.48 -2.70 27.49
CA ASN A 817 0.19 -1.31 27.77
C ASN A 817 1.45 -0.43 27.67
N SER A 818 1.69 0.19 26.51
CA SER A 818 2.84 1.06 26.30
C SER A 818 2.69 2.46 26.93
N ASP A 819 1.47 2.88 27.30
CA ASP A 819 1.29 4.17 27.98
C ASP A 819 2.02 4.21 29.33
N ILE A 820 2.12 3.05 30.00
CA ILE A 820 2.79 2.94 31.30
C ILE A 820 4.24 3.39 31.20
N ILE A 821 5.00 2.89 30.22
CA ILE A 821 6.40 3.31 30.06
C ILE A 821 6.51 4.78 29.65
N MET A 822 5.56 5.28 28.86
CA MET A 822 5.56 6.67 28.43
C MET A 822 5.41 7.64 29.60
N LEU A 823 4.44 7.37 30.48
CA LEU A 823 4.11 8.22 31.65
C LEU A 823 5.15 8.15 32.77
N GLY A 824 5.97 7.10 32.82
CA GLY A 824 7.00 6.92 33.85
C GLY A 824 8.10 7.97 33.78
N ALA A 825 8.72 8.29 34.92
CA ALA A 825 9.72 9.35 35.01
C ALA A 825 11.09 8.86 34.53
N ARG A 826 11.79 9.71 33.78
CA ARG A 826 13.17 9.44 33.32
C ARG A 826 14.16 9.44 34.46
N GLY A 827 15.13 8.54 34.40
CA GLY A 827 16.19 8.36 35.41
C GLY A 827 15.66 8.03 36.81
N LEU A 828 14.43 7.54 36.93
CA LEU A 828 13.86 7.19 38.23
C LEU A 828 14.51 5.91 38.77
N LYS A 829 15.05 5.98 39.99
CA LYS A 829 15.53 4.82 40.75
C LYS A 829 14.93 4.87 42.14
N ASP A 830 14.04 3.93 42.40
CA ASP A 830 13.34 3.81 43.67
C ASP A 830 14.13 2.97 44.68
N PRO A 831 14.46 3.50 45.88
CA PRO A 831 15.16 2.76 46.92
C PRO A 831 14.33 1.57 47.45
N ASN A 832 13.00 1.62 47.31
CA ASN A 832 12.09 0.55 47.69
C ASN A 832 11.81 -0.45 46.56
N ASN A 833 12.35 -0.20 45.36
CA ASN A 833 12.19 -1.05 44.18
C ASN A 833 10.72 -1.33 43.80
N VAL A 834 9.82 -0.35 44.02
CA VAL A 834 8.42 -0.40 43.61
C VAL A 834 8.28 0.19 42.21
N TYR A 835 8.77 1.40 42.00
CA TYR A 835 8.71 2.09 40.71
C TYR A 835 9.98 1.89 39.88
N VAL A 836 9.81 1.79 38.57
CA VAL A 836 10.92 1.68 37.60
C VAL A 836 10.92 2.87 36.64
N GLU A 837 12.04 3.08 35.95
CA GLU A 837 12.23 4.19 35.02
C GLU A 837 11.26 4.13 33.83
N GLY A 838 10.79 5.31 33.39
CA GLY A 838 10.03 5.49 32.15
C GLY A 838 10.61 6.57 31.22
N TRP A 839 9.81 7.04 30.27
CA TRP A 839 10.26 7.92 29.18
C TRP A 839 9.95 9.41 29.38
N GLY A 840 9.26 9.78 30.46
CA GLY A 840 9.07 11.15 30.92
C GLY A 840 8.05 11.95 30.12
N PHE A 841 7.08 11.30 29.49
CA PHE A 841 5.95 11.96 28.84
C PHE A 841 4.85 12.31 29.85
N ALA A 842 4.02 13.30 29.48
CA ALA A 842 2.94 13.83 30.30
C ALA A 842 3.35 14.21 31.74
N PRO A 843 4.45 14.96 31.96
CA PRO A 843 4.83 15.39 33.29
C PRO A 843 3.71 16.26 33.86
N VAL A 844 3.38 16.03 35.13
CA VAL A 844 2.22 16.63 35.78
C VAL A 844 2.46 18.12 35.95
N THR A 845 1.47 18.96 35.59
CA THR A 845 1.62 20.40 35.74
C THR A 845 1.63 20.81 37.21
N LYS A 846 2.33 21.91 37.50
CA LYS A 846 2.24 22.55 38.82
C LYS A 846 0.78 22.92 39.16
N ALA A 847 -0.01 23.32 38.15
CA ALA A 847 -1.41 23.67 38.34
C ALA A 847 -2.24 22.50 38.89
N LEU A 848 -2.04 21.27 38.39
CA LEU A 848 -2.69 20.09 38.96
C LEU A 848 -2.18 19.78 40.38
N ASN A 849 -0.86 19.82 40.61
CA ASN A 849 -0.30 19.62 41.96
C ASN A 849 -0.88 20.59 42.99
N ASP A 850 -1.02 21.87 42.62
CA ASP A 850 -1.58 22.92 43.46
C ASP A 850 -3.12 22.86 43.59
N ALA A 851 -3.80 22.16 42.67
CA ALA A 851 -5.26 22.02 42.70
C ALA A 851 -5.72 21.09 43.82
N PHE A 852 -4.94 20.06 44.17
CA PHE A 852 -5.28 19.17 45.28
C PHE A 852 -5.35 19.90 46.62
N LEU A 853 -6.28 19.48 47.48
CA LEU A 853 -6.32 20.00 48.85
C LEU A 853 -5.06 19.57 49.62
N PRO A 854 -4.56 20.37 50.59
CA PRO A 854 -3.28 20.10 51.27
C PRO A 854 -3.12 18.70 51.89
N ASN A 855 -4.23 18.09 52.31
CA ASN A 855 -4.27 16.76 52.93
C ASN A 855 -5.10 15.76 52.11
N ASP A 856 -5.33 16.02 50.81
CA ASP A 856 -6.01 15.05 49.95
C ASP A 856 -5.09 13.85 49.68
N PRO A 857 -5.43 12.64 50.16
CA PRO A 857 -4.55 11.48 50.00
C PRO A 857 -4.44 11.03 48.54
N ARG A 858 -5.37 11.42 47.67
CA ARG A 858 -5.31 11.10 46.23
C ARG A 858 -4.15 11.80 45.55
N LYS A 859 -3.67 12.93 46.08
CA LYS A 859 -2.50 13.63 45.55
C LYS A 859 -1.30 12.68 45.42
N TRP A 860 -1.01 11.95 46.49
CA TRP A 860 0.15 11.04 46.56
C TRP A 860 -0.04 9.73 45.77
N THR A 861 -1.30 9.35 45.50
CA THR A 861 -1.62 8.27 44.54
C THR A 861 -1.52 8.75 43.09
N THR A 862 -1.65 10.05 42.86
CA THR A 862 -1.71 10.65 41.51
C THR A 862 -0.35 11.14 41.04
N ILE A 863 0.44 11.71 41.95
CA ILE A 863 1.64 12.48 41.62
C ILE A 863 2.82 11.95 42.43
N ILE A 864 3.95 11.76 41.75
CA ILE A 864 5.27 11.64 42.38
C ILE A 864 5.88 13.05 42.41
N ASP A 865 6.12 13.57 43.61
CA ASP A 865 6.90 14.80 43.81
C ASP A 865 8.39 14.45 43.78
N HIS A 866 9.13 15.04 42.83
CA HIS A 866 10.53 14.68 42.62
C HIS A 866 11.44 15.20 43.74
N GLU A 867 11.07 16.26 44.45
CA GLU A 867 11.86 16.74 45.59
C GLU A 867 11.67 15.83 46.80
N GLU A 868 10.43 15.47 47.11
CA GLU A 868 10.13 14.53 48.20
C GLU A 868 10.73 13.14 47.93
N PHE A 869 10.59 12.64 46.70
CA PHE A 869 11.17 11.35 46.31
C PHE A 869 12.71 11.31 46.44
N ARG A 870 13.38 12.42 46.11
CA ARG A 870 14.84 12.56 46.36
C ARG A 870 15.16 12.63 47.86
N ALA A 871 14.33 13.30 48.65
CA ALA A 871 14.51 13.37 50.10
C ALA A 871 14.34 11.99 50.78
N GLU A 872 13.52 11.11 50.21
CA GLU A 872 13.35 9.72 50.64
C GLU A 872 14.50 8.79 50.17
N GLY A 873 15.47 9.31 49.43
CA GLY A 873 16.65 8.57 48.98
C GLY A 873 16.58 8.02 47.56
N GLY A 874 15.54 8.36 46.79
CA GLY A 874 15.44 8.03 45.36
C GLY A 874 16.21 8.99 44.45
N THR A 875 16.34 8.60 43.18
CA THR A 875 16.85 9.48 42.13
C THR A 875 15.81 9.65 41.04
N VAL A 876 15.74 10.83 40.43
CA VAL A 876 14.89 11.10 39.26
C VAL A 876 15.48 12.24 38.45
N SER A 877 15.52 12.09 37.14
CA SER A 877 16.10 13.08 36.23
C SER A 877 15.31 14.38 36.25
N SER A 878 16.03 15.50 36.08
CA SER A 878 15.44 16.80 35.70
C SER A 878 15.67 17.13 34.23
N ASP A 879 16.42 16.29 33.52
CA ASP A 879 16.68 16.39 32.08
C ASP A 879 15.51 15.74 31.31
N VAL A 880 14.40 16.47 31.30
CA VAL A 880 13.14 16.11 30.63
C VAL A 880 12.63 17.38 29.94
N ASN A 881 12.15 17.26 28.71
CA ASN A 881 11.51 18.38 28.03
C ASN A 881 10.27 18.84 28.81
N GLN A 882 10.09 20.14 28.99
CA GLN A 882 9.00 20.70 29.83
C GLN A 882 8.97 20.11 31.26
N TYR A 883 10.14 19.90 31.88
CA TYR A 883 10.23 19.41 33.25
C TYR A 883 9.48 20.31 34.26
N THR A 884 8.58 19.70 35.05
CA THR A 884 7.73 20.39 36.02
C THR A 884 8.09 20.14 37.49
N GLY A 885 8.95 19.16 37.77
CA GLY A 885 9.17 18.65 39.13
C GLY A 885 8.23 17.51 39.55
N TYR A 886 7.27 17.13 38.70
CA TYR A 886 6.23 16.16 39.03
C TYR A 886 6.03 15.14 37.90
N SER A 887 5.71 13.89 38.27
CA SER A 887 5.35 12.83 37.31
C SER A 887 4.13 12.03 37.78
N VAL A 888 3.55 11.24 36.86
CA VAL A 888 2.34 10.45 37.13
C VAL A 888 2.69 9.27 38.04
N CYS A 889 1.90 9.05 39.09
CA CYS A 889 2.03 7.91 40.02
C CYS A 889 1.08 6.75 39.66
N LYS A 890 -0.19 7.05 39.32
CA LYS A 890 -1.25 6.05 39.02
C LYS A 890 -0.83 5.00 38.00
N TYR A 891 -0.22 5.46 36.91
CA TYR A 891 0.20 4.65 35.78
C TYR A 891 1.72 4.68 35.59
N HIS A 892 2.46 4.85 36.69
CA HIS A 892 3.91 4.74 36.66
C HIS A 892 4.33 3.27 36.44
N PRO A 893 5.40 3.01 35.70
CA PRO A 893 6.02 1.70 35.61
C PRO A 893 6.36 1.14 37.00
N ARG A 894 5.95 -0.10 37.25
CA ARG A 894 6.22 -0.82 38.50
C ARG A 894 7.03 -2.09 38.24
N ALA A 895 7.91 -2.42 39.19
CA ALA A 895 8.69 -3.65 39.13
C ALA A 895 7.76 -4.88 39.16
N GLY A 896 7.97 -5.82 38.23
CA GLY A 896 7.17 -7.05 38.13
C GLY A 896 5.80 -6.90 37.44
N TYR A 897 5.48 -5.72 36.91
CA TYR A 897 4.22 -5.46 36.19
C TYR A 897 4.35 -5.64 34.67
N SER A 898 5.54 -5.99 34.18
CA SER A 898 5.82 -6.25 32.77
C SER A 898 6.44 -7.64 32.56
N SER A 899 6.51 -8.07 31.30
CA SER A 899 7.07 -9.36 30.91
C SER A 899 8.57 -9.43 31.21
N THR A 900 9.01 -10.58 31.71
CA THR A 900 10.43 -10.93 31.88
C THR A 900 11.06 -11.50 30.61
N VAL A 901 10.28 -11.61 29.53
CA VAL A 901 10.70 -12.15 28.24
C VAL A 901 10.28 -11.16 27.14
N GLY A 902 11.11 -10.92 26.12
CA GLY A 902 10.81 -9.90 25.10
C GLY A 902 11.07 -8.46 25.57
N THR A 903 10.48 -7.47 24.90
CA THR A 903 10.72 -6.05 25.18
C THR A 903 9.88 -5.57 26.37
N GLU A 904 10.46 -5.62 27.57
CA GLU A 904 9.81 -5.24 28.84
C GLU A 904 9.12 -3.87 28.78
N ALA A 905 9.75 -2.87 28.16
CA ALA A 905 9.19 -1.53 28.03
C ALA A 905 7.81 -1.47 27.36
N LEU A 906 7.47 -2.45 26.51
CA LEU A 906 6.26 -2.42 25.69
C LEU A 906 5.14 -3.35 26.18
N ASN A 907 5.37 -4.13 27.25
CA ASN A 907 4.51 -5.25 27.66
C ASN A 907 3.98 -5.13 29.10
N TYR A 908 3.74 -3.90 29.59
CA TYR A 908 3.08 -3.73 30.90
C TYR A 908 1.64 -4.26 30.84
N LYS A 909 1.20 -4.89 31.93
CA LYS A 909 -0.13 -5.53 32.01
C LYS A 909 -1.22 -4.67 32.64
N ASN A 910 -0.89 -3.45 33.05
CA ASN A 910 -1.85 -2.54 33.69
C ASN A 910 -3.04 -2.25 32.77
N ASN A 911 -4.26 -2.38 33.28
CA ASN A 911 -5.47 -2.09 32.54
C ASN A 911 -5.79 -0.60 32.47
N CYS A 912 -6.48 -0.20 31.40
CA CYS A 912 -7.05 1.14 31.28
C CYS A 912 -8.52 1.11 31.72
N ARG A 913 -8.83 1.79 32.83
CA ARG A 913 -10.20 1.91 33.35
C ARG A 913 -10.91 3.05 32.63
N VAL A 914 -11.55 2.72 31.52
CA VAL A 914 -12.30 3.70 30.72
C VAL A 914 -13.40 4.34 31.55
N ILE A 915 -14.24 3.55 32.24
CA ILE A 915 -15.32 4.05 33.11
C ILE A 915 -15.22 3.37 34.48
N ARG A 916 -15.22 4.19 35.53
CA ARG A 916 -15.25 3.76 36.93
C ARG A 916 -16.57 4.10 37.63
N PHE A 917 -16.86 3.42 38.73
CA PHE A 917 -18.09 3.67 39.49
C PHE A 917 -18.13 5.05 40.16
N SER A 918 -16.97 5.63 40.52
CA SER A 918 -16.91 7.04 40.96
C SER A 918 -17.34 8.00 39.85
N ASP A 919 -17.10 7.68 38.57
CA ASP A 919 -17.57 8.49 37.44
C ASP A 919 -19.09 8.39 37.30
N VAL A 920 -19.66 7.19 37.46
CA VAL A 920 -21.12 6.98 37.50
C VAL A 920 -21.76 7.84 38.60
N LEU A 921 -21.20 7.87 39.80
CA LEU A 921 -21.70 8.69 40.92
C LEU A 921 -21.66 10.19 40.61
N LEU A 922 -20.54 10.69 40.08
CA LEU A 922 -20.37 12.11 39.78
C LEU A 922 -21.22 12.56 38.58
N MET A 923 -21.34 11.72 37.54
CA MET A 923 -22.26 11.95 36.42
C MET A 923 -23.73 11.95 36.89
N ALA A 924 -24.09 11.07 37.84
CA ALA A 924 -25.44 11.04 38.40
C ALA A 924 -25.73 12.30 39.23
N SER A 925 -24.79 12.74 40.06
CA SER A 925 -24.89 14.02 40.77
C SER A 925 -25.06 15.19 39.81
N GLU A 926 -24.26 15.25 38.74
CA GLU A 926 -24.35 16.31 37.74
C GLU A 926 -25.70 16.30 37.02
N ALA A 927 -26.14 15.13 36.54
CA ALA A 927 -27.40 14.96 35.84
C ALA A 927 -28.61 15.32 36.73
N LEU A 928 -28.57 14.97 38.02
CA LEU A 928 -29.60 15.37 38.99
C LEU A 928 -29.67 16.89 39.16
N LEU A 929 -28.53 17.58 39.29
CA LEU A 929 -28.53 19.03 39.41
C LEU A 929 -29.03 19.72 38.13
N ARG A 930 -28.57 19.26 36.96
CA ARG A 930 -28.93 19.85 35.66
C ARG A 930 -30.39 19.61 35.28
N SER A 931 -30.96 18.46 35.67
CA SER A 931 -32.37 18.14 35.41
C SER A 931 -33.36 18.74 36.43
N GLY A 932 -32.88 19.43 37.47
CA GLY A 932 -33.72 19.89 38.58
C GLY A 932 -34.25 18.74 39.46
N GLY A 933 -33.51 17.63 39.50
CA GLY A 933 -33.79 16.46 40.34
C GLY A 933 -33.48 16.66 41.82
N SER A 934 -33.42 15.56 42.56
CA SER A 934 -33.18 15.60 44.02
C SER A 934 -31.76 16.06 44.35
N VAL A 935 -31.65 17.28 44.90
CA VAL A 935 -30.37 17.82 45.40
C VAL A 935 -29.81 16.96 46.56
N GLY A 936 -30.68 16.34 47.37
CA GLY A 936 -30.25 15.42 48.43
C GLY A 936 -29.58 14.17 47.86
N GLU A 937 -30.16 13.55 46.84
CA GLU A 937 -29.54 12.39 46.18
C GLU A 937 -28.24 12.78 45.46
N ALA A 938 -28.22 13.94 44.80
CA ALA A 938 -27.00 14.47 44.20
C ALA A 938 -25.89 14.68 45.24
N GLN A 939 -26.25 15.18 46.42
CA GLN A 939 -25.34 15.35 47.55
C GLN A 939 -24.84 14.03 48.08
N ASP A 940 -25.70 13.00 48.17
CA ASP A 940 -25.32 11.68 48.66
C ASP A 940 -24.32 11.01 47.72
N TYR A 941 -24.56 11.02 46.40
CA TYR A 941 -23.63 10.45 45.42
C TYR A 941 -22.29 11.19 45.39
N TYR A 942 -22.32 12.52 45.43
CA TYR A 942 -21.12 13.35 45.52
C TYR A 942 -20.34 13.06 46.82
N ALA A 943 -21.05 12.99 47.96
CA ALA A 943 -20.46 12.72 49.26
C ALA A 943 -19.81 11.35 49.36
N ARG A 944 -20.33 10.32 48.67
CA ARG A 944 -19.71 8.99 48.64
C ARG A 944 -18.30 9.04 48.08
N VAL A 945 -18.08 9.76 46.97
CA VAL A 945 -16.76 9.89 46.35
C VAL A 945 -15.82 10.70 47.26
N VAL A 946 -16.29 11.85 47.75
CA VAL A 946 -15.49 12.73 48.62
C VAL A 946 -15.10 12.02 49.92
N LYS A 947 -16.03 11.31 50.58
CA LYS A 947 -15.75 10.59 51.84
C LYS A 947 -14.84 9.39 51.64
N ARG A 948 -14.97 8.67 50.53
CA ARG A 948 -14.01 7.61 50.20
C ARG A 948 -12.59 8.16 50.17
N ALA A 949 -12.40 9.31 49.53
CA ALA A 949 -11.08 9.93 49.43
C ALA A 949 -10.61 10.56 50.75
N MET A 950 -11.45 11.36 51.40
CA MET A 950 -11.04 12.24 52.52
C MET A 950 -11.31 11.66 53.91
N GLY A 951 -12.02 10.53 53.99
CA GLY A 951 -12.50 9.92 55.23
C GLY A 951 -13.89 10.41 55.67
N ASP A 952 -14.56 9.61 56.49
CA ASP A 952 -15.95 9.85 56.92
C ASP A 952 -16.14 11.12 57.77
N ASP A 953 -15.10 11.54 58.50
CA ASP A 953 -15.10 12.73 59.34
C ASP A 953 -14.91 14.03 58.54
N TYR A 954 -14.57 13.93 57.24
CA TYR A 954 -14.39 15.11 56.40
C TYR A 954 -15.72 15.82 56.15
N LYS A 955 -15.72 17.14 56.34
CA LYS A 955 -16.88 17.98 56.06
C LYS A 955 -17.05 18.16 54.56
N VAL A 956 -17.83 17.27 53.96
CA VAL A 956 -18.18 17.29 52.53
C VAL A 956 -18.79 18.66 52.14
N PRO A 957 -18.28 19.32 51.09
CA PRO A 957 -18.88 20.53 50.54
C PRO A 957 -20.33 20.31 50.07
N VAL A 958 -21.10 21.39 50.01
CA VAL A 958 -22.43 21.35 49.40
C VAL A 958 -22.27 21.07 47.91
N VAL A 959 -23.03 20.09 47.40
CA VAL A 959 -23.00 19.71 46.00
C VAL A 959 -23.42 20.89 45.12
N SER A 960 -22.62 21.15 44.09
CA SER A 960 -22.85 22.15 43.05
C SER A 960 -22.09 21.72 41.81
N LEU A 961 -22.43 22.27 40.64
CA LEU A 961 -21.70 21.95 39.40
C LEU A 961 -20.20 22.23 39.54
N ASP A 962 -19.83 23.40 40.08
CA ASP A 962 -18.42 23.76 40.31
C ASP A 962 -17.70 22.78 41.24
N ASN A 963 -18.36 22.33 42.31
CA ASN A 963 -17.76 21.37 43.23
C ASN A 963 -17.66 19.97 42.62
N ILE A 964 -18.63 19.57 41.77
CA ILE A 964 -18.54 18.33 41.00
C ILE A 964 -17.37 18.42 40.01
N TYR A 965 -17.21 19.51 39.27
CA TYR A 965 -16.13 19.66 38.30
C TYR A 965 -14.75 19.66 38.96
N LYS A 966 -14.61 20.27 40.15
CA LYS A 966 -13.39 20.16 40.96
C LYS A 966 -13.13 18.74 41.43
N GLU A 967 -14.17 18.06 41.93
CA GLU A 967 -14.03 16.69 42.42
C GLU A 967 -13.68 15.71 41.29
N ARG A 968 -14.25 15.90 40.09
CA ARG A 968 -13.87 15.15 38.88
C ARG A 968 -12.39 15.34 38.55
N ARG A 969 -11.86 16.56 38.66
CA ARG A 969 -10.42 16.81 38.46
C ARG A 969 -9.57 16.05 39.48
N TYR A 970 -9.92 16.07 40.78
CA TYR A 970 -9.16 15.35 41.81
C TYR A 970 -9.24 13.83 41.63
N GLU A 971 -10.43 13.32 41.34
CA GLU A 971 -10.72 11.90 41.24
C GLU A 971 -10.12 11.26 39.98
N PHE A 972 -10.12 11.98 38.84
CA PHE A 972 -9.75 11.49 37.51
C PHE A 972 -8.48 12.13 36.91
N ALA A 973 -7.71 12.86 37.70
CA ALA A 973 -6.44 13.43 37.25
C ALA A 973 -5.56 12.36 36.58
N MET A 974 -5.02 12.69 35.40
CA MET A 974 -4.19 11.81 34.55
C MET A 974 -4.89 10.58 33.95
N GLU A 975 -6.23 10.50 33.97
CA GLU A 975 -7.02 9.41 33.37
C GLU A 975 -7.66 9.80 32.01
N GLY A 976 -7.19 10.87 31.35
CA GLY A 976 -7.65 11.27 30.03
C GLY A 976 -9.04 11.92 29.99
N ILE A 977 -9.55 12.40 31.13
CA ILE A 977 -10.91 12.96 31.27
C ILE A 977 -10.91 14.49 31.27
N ARG A 978 -9.87 15.13 31.83
CA ARG A 978 -9.85 16.57 32.13
C ARG A 978 -10.11 17.47 30.93
N TYR A 979 -9.47 17.20 29.78
CA TYR A 979 -9.68 17.98 28.56
C TYR A 979 -11.15 17.99 28.14
N TRP A 980 -11.78 16.81 28.12
CA TRP A 980 -13.16 16.66 27.68
C TRP A 980 -14.16 17.27 28.65
N ASP A 981 -13.88 17.21 29.97
CA ASP A 981 -14.66 17.92 30.98
C ASP A 981 -14.59 19.44 30.76
N LEU A 982 -13.39 19.99 30.51
CA LEU A 982 -13.23 21.41 30.23
C LEU A 982 -13.93 21.85 28.94
N VAL A 983 -13.87 21.04 27.89
CA VAL A 983 -14.53 21.32 26.60
C VAL A 983 -16.05 21.32 26.77
N ARG A 984 -16.63 20.29 27.38
CA ARG A 984 -18.10 20.16 27.49
C ARG A 984 -18.73 21.19 28.44
N THR A 985 -17.97 21.70 29.40
CA THR A 985 -18.44 22.74 30.35
C THR A 985 -18.10 24.17 29.88
N ASN A 986 -17.54 24.33 28.67
CA ASN A 986 -17.09 25.61 28.13
C ASN A 986 -16.04 26.33 29.00
N GLN A 987 -15.16 25.57 29.67
CA GLN A 987 -14.10 26.08 30.53
C GLN A 987 -12.71 25.97 29.90
N ALA A 988 -12.56 25.25 28.78
CA ALA A 988 -11.26 25.00 28.15
C ALA A 988 -10.44 26.28 27.89
N LYS A 989 -11.06 27.36 27.42
CA LYS A 989 -10.40 28.65 27.15
C LYS A 989 -9.79 29.32 28.39
N ASP A 990 -10.35 29.06 29.57
CA ASP A 990 -9.92 29.69 30.82
C ASP A 990 -8.71 28.96 31.44
N PHE A 991 -8.56 27.67 31.14
CA PHE A 991 -7.54 26.81 31.76
C PHE A 991 -6.44 26.39 30.80
N ILE A 992 -6.72 26.26 29.50
CA ILE A 992 -5.78 25.75 28.50
C ILE A 992 -5.24 26.93 27.69
N LYS A 993 -3.93 27.17 27.81
CA LYS A 993 -3.25 28.25 27.11
C LYS A 993 -3.33 28.04 25.59
N GLY A 994 -3.70 29.08 24.85
CA GLY A 994 -3.76 29.04 23.39
C GLY A 994 -5.00 28.36 22.79
N TRP A 995 -5.85 27.76 23.63
CA TRP A 995 -7.08 27.13 23.20
C TRP A 995 -8.18 28.16 22.86
N ASP A 996 -8.95 27.88 21.82
CA ASP A 996 -10.20 28.55 21.48
C ASP A 996 -11.16 27.56 20.81
N ASP A 997 -12.41 27.97 20.58
CA ASP A 997 -13.46 27.08 20.08
C ASP A 997 -13.14 26.46 18.71
N THR A 998 -12.28 27.09 17.90
CA THR A 998 -11.85 26.53 16.60
C THR A 998 -10.91 25.34 16.76
N LYS A 999 -10.30 25.18 17.94
CA LYS A 999 -9.35 24.10 18.27
C LYS A 999 -9.99 22.97 19.07
N LYS A 1000 -11.32 22.99 19.24
CA LYS A 1000 -12.08 21.91 19.88
C LYS A 1000 -11.79 20.56 19.22
N TYR A 1001 -11.73 20.54 17.89
CA TYR A 1001 -11.48 19.35 17.08
C TYR A 1001 -10.10 19.43 16.43
N LEU A 1002 -9.44 18.28 16.32
CA LEU A 1002 -8.27 18.09 15.48
C LEU A 1002 -8.68 18.15 13.99
N PRO A 1003 -7.77 18.54 13.09
CA PRO A 1003 -8.05 18.45 11.65
C PRO A 1003 -8.28 17.00 11.24
N ILE A 1004 -9.13 16.79 10.24
CA ILE A 1004 -9.25 15.52 9.54
C ILE A 1004 -7.93 15.25 8.82
N PRO A 1005 -7.36 14.02 8.89
CA PRO A 1005 -6.10 13.72 8.23
C PRO A 1005 -6.18 13.96 6.72
N GLN A 1006 -5.21 14.67 6.16
CA GLN A 1006 -5.17 15.02 4.73
C GLN A 1006 -5.18 13.77 3.85
N SER A 1007 -4.50 12.70 4.28
CA SER A 1007 -4.48 11.43 3.57
C SER A 1007 -5.86 10.83 3.36
N GLU A 1008 -6.82 11.09 4.25
CA GLU A 1008 -8.18 10.58 4.14
C GLU A 1008 -9.04 11.45 3.21
N ILE A 1009 -8.84 12.78 3.26
CA ILE A 1009 -9.44 13.71 2.29
C ILE A 1009 -8.98 13.36 0.87
N ASP A 1010 -7.68 13.14 0.67
CA ASP A 1010 -7.10 12.79 -0.62
C ASP A 1010 -7.63 11.43 -1.12
N LYS A 1011 -7.79 10.43 -0.23
CA LYS A 1011 -8.37 9.12 -0.57
C LYS A 1011 -9.84 9.22 -0.98
N SER A 1012 -10.57 10.18 -0.42
CA SER A 1012 -11.99 10.42 -0.74
C SER A 1012 -12.23 11.22 -2.02
N ASP A 1013 -11.16 11.58 -2.75
CA ASP A 1013 -11.23 12.47 -3.93
C ASP A 1013 -11.91 13.83 -3.62
N GLY A 1014 -11.69 14.34 -2.40
CA GLY A 1014 -12.25 15.61 -1.94
C GLY A 1014 -13.72 15.56 -1.49
N HIS A 1015 -14.31 14.37 -1.34
CA HIS A 1015 -15.65 14.23 -0.77
C HIS A 1015 -15.70 14.35 0.75
N LEU A 1016 -14.63 13.97 1.44
CA LEU A 1016 -14.42 14.39 2.82
C LEU A 1016 -13.90 15.82 2.82
N VAL A 1017 -14.61 16.68 3.54
CA VAL A 1017 -14.26 18.09 3.68
C VAL A 1017 -13.60 18.29 5.02
N GLN A 1018 -12.60 19.15 5.06
CA GLN A 1018 -11.91 19.51 6.29
C GLN A 1018 -12.86 20.15 7.32
N ASN A 1019 -12.56 19.98 8.61
CA ASN A 1019 -13.22 20.69 9.68
C ASN A 1019 -13.18 22.21 9.46
N PRO A 1020 -14.19 22.96 9.94
CA PRO A 1020 -14.13 24.41 9.92
C PRO A 1020 -12.81 24.90 10.54
N HIS A 1021 -12.19 25.91 9.90
CA HIS A 1021 -10.95 26.58 10.35
C HIS A 1021 -9.61 25.88 10.04
N PHE A 1022 -9.59 24.77 9.30
CA PHE A 1022 -8.37 24.09 8.85
C PHE A 1022 -8.19 24.08 7.33
#